data_AF-A0A1A8QPU5-F1
#
_entry.id   AF-A0A1A8QPU5-F1
#
_cell.length_a   1.000
_cell.length_b   1.000
_cell.length_c   1.000
_cell.angle_alpha   90.00
_cell.angle_beta   90.00
_cell.angle_gamma   90.00
#
_symmetry.space_group_name_H-M   'P 1'
#
loop_
_entity.id
_entity.type
_entity.pdbx_description
1 polymer ?
#
loop_
_entity_poly.entity_id
_entity_poly.type
_entity_poly.pdbx_seq_one_letter_code
_entity_poly.pdbx_strand_id
1 'polypeptide(L)'
;RTPGQAGKSEGKGREMADSAGLQFVSSFAFEAMQKVDVVRLAALSDPELRLLLPCLVRMALCAPADQSHTWAQDKKLILRLLSGVEAVNSIVALLSVDFHALEQDARKEQQFRNKGGGSNGESFLVSQLQHGLTLEFEHSDPLRRLRLTLSELLVIMNKVTDSNGEFFLKSSELFESPVYLEEVADVLCILQAELPFLLPIVDVAEALLHVRNGDWFMCLLVANVPDSFNEVCRGLIKNGERQDEESVGGRHRTEALRQLCLMNPSQALNIRAMVVEECHLPGLGVALTLDYKPDAPDEAVSPLVSYVSGLLLGTNSKVRTWFSMFIRNGQQSKRESSSVLWQMRRQLLLELVAILPRSRSTRVPNNGKIDDEGSSGYSGLREEHVVKASALLRLYCALMGIASLRPTDEEAEQLLQLMTSRPPATPAGVRFVSLSFCKLLAFPTLVSTPEQEQLMVMWLSWMIKEEEYFESAAGVSASFGEMLLLVAMYFHSNQLSSIIELVCSTLGMKIAIKPGSLSKMKTIFTQEIFTEQVVTAHAVRVAVTNNLSANISGFLPIHCIYQLLRSRAFTKHKVSIKDWIYRQLCETTTPIHTQLIPLIDAYINSILTPASKANPEATNQPITEQEILRVFQSSAGQADSSRGGRQRYSITTQLLILYYILSYEENLLASTKQLALMKRKPKSYSAALMDQIPIKYLVTQAQGLQQELGGLHSALLRLLATNYPHLCLVEDWVCEEEVTGTLPLLRRMMLPFIARRYTQNQLHQAFQKLPSSSPRLMRILEYLTLLSPGDLIPYAEALTASMSLLLQPAVPRRLIQTLNKLWMGLNTVMPR
;
A
#
# COMPACT_ATOMS: atom_id res chain seq x y z
N ARG A 1 27.04 -9.05 -54.64
CA ARG A 1 26.61 -9.65 -55.91
C ARG A 1 25.09 -9.45 -56.01
N THR A 2 24.69 -8.41 -56.74
CA THR A 2 23.50 -8.24 -57.62
C THR A 2 22.19 -9.00 -57.34
N PRO A 3 21.00 -8.41 -57.67
CA PRO A 3 20.43 -7.17 -57.12
C PRO A 3 18.87 -7.23 -56.96
N GLY A 4 18.28 -6.21 -56.32
CA GLY A 4 17.07 -5.54 -56.80
C GLY A 4 15.70 -6.22 -56.66
N GLN A 5 14.92 -5.80 -55.65
CA GLN A 5 13.50 -5.48 -55.83
C GLN A 5 13.08 -4.46 -54.76
N ALA A 6 13.08 -3.19 -55.17
CA ALA A 6 12.45 -2.10 -54.43
C ALA A 6 10.93 -2.19 -54.64
N GLY A 7 10.22 -2.77 -53.66
CA GLY A 7 8.78 -2.71 -53.58
C GLY A 7 8.34 -1.39 -52.97
N LYS A 8 7.78 -0.50 -53.81
CA LYS A 8 6.87 0.55 -53.35
C LYS A 8 5.66 -0.12 -52.67
N SER A 9 5.50 0.05 -51.37
CA SER A 9 4.18 -0.04 -50.72
C SER A 9 4.05 1.05 -49.66
N GLU A 10 4.09 2.31 -50.09
CA GLU A 10 3.34 3.35 -49.40
C GLU A 10 1.86 3.11 -49.71
N GLY A 11 1.02 3.10 -48.66
CA GLY A 11 -0.43 3.06 -48.79
C GLY A 11 -1.07 1.67 -48.76
N LYS A 12 -1.00 0.97 -47.61
CA LYS A 12 -1.97 -0.08 -47.24
C LYS A 12 -1.97 -0.26 -45.72
N GLY A 13 -2.79 0.56 -45.07
CA GLY A 13 -2.96 0.60 -43.61
C GLY A 13 -4.02 1.60 -43.15
N ARG A 14 -4.94 1.95 -44.05
CA ARG A 14 -6.16 2.75 -43.81
C ARG A 14 -7.30 2.04 -44.54
N GLU A 15 -7.71 0.91 -44.00
CA GLU A 15 -8.99 0.27 -44.34
C GLU A 15 -9.63 -0.11 -43.00
N MET A 16 -10.05 0.91 -42.25
CA MET A 16 -11.08 0.79 -41.21
C MET A 16 -11.93 2.05 -41.30
N ALA A 17 -13.21 1.82 -41.62
CA ALA A 17 -14.34 2.75 -41.61
C ALA A 17 -14.26 3.97 -42.55
N ASP A 18 -14.57 3.76 -43.83
CA ASP A 18 -15.36 4.75 -44.57
C ASP A 18 -16.79 4.73 -43.99
N SER A 19 -16.97 5.36 -42.82
CA SER A 19 -18.29 5.88 -42.47
C SER A 19 -18.58 6.96 -43.51
N ALA A 20 -19.58 6.74 -44.37
CA ALA A 20 -20.10 7.80 -45.22
C ALA A 20 -20.29 9.07 -44.35
N GLY A 21 -20.02 10.27 -44.89
CA GLY A 21 -20.00 11.54 -44.14
C GLY A 21 -21.35 11.94 -43.51
N LEU A 22 -21.82 11.15 -42.56
CA LEU A 22 -23.05 11.31 -41.81
C LEU A 22 -22.84 12.34 -40.71
N GLN A 23 -23.76 13.30 -40.63
CA GLN A 23 -23.73 14.33 -39.61
C GLN A 23 -24.32 13.78 -38.30
N PHE A 24 -23.52 13.77 -37.24
CA PHE A 24 -23.97 13.43 -35.89
C PHE A 24 -24.55 14.65 -35.17
N VAL A 25 -25.40 14.41 -34.18
CA VAL A 25 -25.99 15.46 -33.33
C VAL A 25 -24.88 16.09 -32.48
N SER A 26 -24.74 17.41 -32.57
CA SER A 26 -23.76 18.16 -31.78
C SER A 26 -24.17 18.24 -30.31
N SER A 27 -23.19 18.38 -29.41
CA SER A 27 -23.47 18.51 -27.97
C SER A 27 -24.32 19.73 -27.63
N PHE A 28 -24.17 20.80 -28.41
CA PHE A 28 -25.00 21.99 -28.30
C PHE A 28 -26.47 21.72 -28.67
N ALA A 29 -26.71 21.00 -29.78
CA ALA A 29 -28.05 20.63 -30.22
C ALA A 29 -28.74 19.68 -29.22
N PHE A 30 -28.01 18.69 -28.69
CA PHE A 30 -28.55 17.77 -27.69
C PHE A 30 -28.89 18.48 -26.37
N GLU A 31 -28.01 19.37 -25.87
CA GLU A 31 -28.29 20.15 -24.65
C GLU A 31 -29.52 21.06 -24.83
N ALA A 32 -29.66 21.68 -26.00
CA ALA A 32 -30.81 22.52 -26.33
C ALA A 32 -32.13 21.71 -26.32
N MET A 33 -32.12 20.50 -26.88
CA MET A 33 -33.28 19.59 -26.83
C MET A 33 -33.58 19.08 -25.42
N GLN A 34 -32.55 18.67 -24.66
CA GLN A 34 -32.72 18.13 -23.31
C GLN A 34 -33.32 19.16 -22.34
N LYS A 35 -32.94 20.43 -22.48
CA LYS A 35 -33.48 21.54 -21.65
C LYS A 35 -34.71 22.20 -22.26
N VAL A 36 -35.09 21.82 -23.49
CA VAL A 36 -36.14 22.48 -24.28
C VAL A 36 -35.87 23.99 -24.39
N ASP A 37 -34.62 24.38 -24.64
CA ASP A 37 -34.20 25.78 -24.79
C ASP A 37 -34.46 26.26 -26.22
N VAL A 38 -35.62 26.87 -26.43
CA VAL A 38 -36.10 27.29 -27.76
C VAL A 38 -35.21 28.38 -28.39
N VAL A 39 -34.52 29.18 -27.58
CA VAL A 39 -33.60 30.22 -28.11
C VAL A 39 -32.36 29.56 -28.71
N ARG A 40 -31.80 28.56 -28.03
CA ARG A 40 -30.67 27.78 -28.57
C ARG A 40 -31.08 26.94 -29.77
N LEU A 41 -32.28 26.35 -29.75
CA LEU A 41 -32.82 25.61 -30.91
C LEU A 41 -32.99 26.49 -32.15
N ALA A 42 -33.37 27.76 -31.99
CA ALA A 42 -33.47 28.71 -33.09
C ALA A 42 -32.10 29.16 -33.66
N ALA A 43 -31.01 28.93 -32.93
CA ALA A 43 -29.65 29.23 -33.36
C ALA A 43 -28.96 28.06 -34.08
N LEU A 44 -29.61 26.89 -34.15
CA LEU A 44 -29.10 25.73 -34.86
C LEU A 44 -29.10 25.94 -36.37
N SER A 45 -28.17 25.28 -37.04
CA SER A 45 -28.15 25.24 -38.51
C SER A 45 -29.27 24.32 -39.04
N ASP A 46 -29.79 24.59 -40.25
CA ASP A 46 -30.80 23.77 -40.91
C ASP A 46 -30.51 22.25 -40.89
N PRO A 47 -29.27 21.77 -41.15
CA PRO A 47 -28.98 20.33 -41.08
C PRO A 47 -28.92 19.78 -39.66
N GLU A 48 -28.60 20.57 -38.64
CA GLU A 48 -28.71 20.11 -37.23
C GLU A 48 -30.17 20.06 -36.78
N LEU A 49 -30.98 21.03 -37.23
CA LEU A 49 -32.42 21.05 -36.98
C LEU A 49 -33.11 19.84 -37.61
N ARG A 50 -32.67 19.44 -38.82
CA ARG A 50 -33.17 18.26 -39.56
C ARG A 50 -33.13 16.97 -38.73
N LEU A 51 -32.10 16.78 -37.91
CA LEU A 51 -31.89 15.59 -37.07
C LEU A 51 -32.87 15.50 -35.89
N LEU A 52 -33.48 16.62 -35.50
CA LEU A 52 -34.34 16.77 -34.32
C LEU A 52 -35.82 16.97 -34.68
N LEU A 53 -36.15 16.99 -35.98
CA LEU A 53 -37.50 17.26 -36.46
C LEU A 53 -38.57 16.31 -35.90
N PRO A 54 -38.36 14.98 -35.79
CA PRO A 54 -39.40 14.08 -35.27
C PRO A 54 -39.92 14.50 -33.89
N CYS A 55 -39.02 14.86 -32.97
CA CYS A 55 -39.40 15.33 -31.65
C CYS A 55 -40.03 16.73 -31.68
N LEU A 56 -39.45 17.67 -32.43
CA LEU A 56 -39.96 19.05 -32.54
C LEU A 56 -41.39 19.11 -33.11
N VAL A 57 -41.66 18.31 -34.16
CA VAL A 57 -42.99 18.21 -34.77
C VAL A 57 -43.99 17.58 -33.80
N ARG A 58 -43.60 16.53 -33.06
CA ARG A 58 -44.45 15.95 -32.02
C ARG A 58 -44.75 16.92 -30.89
N MET A 59 -43.75 17.64 -30.38
CA MET A 59 -43.95 18.67 -29.35
C MET A 59 -44.90 19.78 -29.81
N ALA A 60 -44.88 20.12 -31.11
CA ALA A 60 -45.75 21.13 -31.68
C ALA A 60 -47.19 20.63 -31.92
N LEU A 61 -47.37 19.39 -32.38
CA LEU A 61 -48.67 18.87 -32.85
C LEU A 61 -49.41 18.03 -31.81
N CYS A 62 -48.71 17.25 -30.98
CA CYS A 62 -49.32 16.43 -29.96
C CYS A 62 -49.77 17.29 -28.76
N ALA A 63 -50.71 16.77 -27.96
CA ALA A 63 -51.21 17.48 -26.78
C ALA A 63 -50.05 17.73 -25.79
N PRO A 64 -49.75 18.98 -25.43
CA PRO A 64 -48.61 19.25 -24.56
C PRO A 64 -48.93 18.85 -23.12
N ALA A 65 -47.94 18.28 -22.44
CA ALA A 65 -48.02 18.00 -21.01
C ALA A 65 -48.00 19.29 -20.16
N ASP A 66 -47.36 20.35 -20.66
CA ASP A 66 -47.33 21.67 -20.04
C ASP A 66 -48.35 22.62 -20.69
N GLN A 67 -49.15 23.31 -19.86
CA GLN A 67 -50.14 24.30 -20.26
C GLN A 67 -49.75 25.73 -19.84
N SER A 68 -48.49 25.94 -19.44
CA SER A 68 -47.97 27.24 -19.00
C SER A 68 -47.99 28.31 -20.10
N HIS A 69 -48.06 29.58 -19.69
CA HIS A 69 -47.98 30.72 -20.61
C HIS A 69 -46.63 30.84 -21.32
N THR A 70 -45.54 30.40 -20.65
CA THR A 70 -44.19 30.32 -21.21
C THR A 70 -44.14 29.30 -22.35
N TRP A 71 -44.67 28.09 -22.14
CA TRP A 71 -44.75 27.07 -23.18
C TRP A 71 -45.58 27.51 -24.38
N ALA A 72 -46.68 28.26 -24.18
CA ALA A 72 -47.47 28.78 -25.28
C ALA A 72 -46.69 29.77 -26.18
N GLN A 73 -45.68 30.47 -25.65
CA GLN A 73 -44.79 31.34 -26.41
C GLN A 73 -43.71 30.51 -27.13
N ASP A 74 -43.10 29.57 -26.41
CA ASP A 74 -42.09 28.65 -26.92
C ASP A 74 -42.63 27.78 -28.07
N LYS A 75 -43.85 27.26 -27.94
CA LYS A 75 -44.56 26.52 -28.99
C LYS A 75 -44.76 27.35 -30.26
N LYS A 76 -45.03 28.67 -30.14
CA LYS A 76 -45.14 29.56 -31.32
C LYS A 76 -43.79 29.73 -32.02
N LEU A 77 -42.70 29.80 -31.27
CA LEU A 77 -41.36 29.88 -31.83
C LEU A 77 -40.96 28.58 -32.51
N ILE A 78 -41.23 27.41 -31.90
CA ILE A 78 -41.02 26.10 -32.52
C ILE A 78 -41.83 25.98 -33.82
N LEU A 79 -43.11 26.35 -33.83
CA LEU A 79 -43.93 26.33 -35.05
C LEU A 79 -43.38 27.23 -36.16
N ARG A 80 -42.76 28.37 -35.83
CA ARG A 80 -42.08 29.23 -36.81
C ARG A 80 -40.84 28.54 -37.39
N LEU A 81 -40.04 27.88 -36.55
CA LEU A 81 -38.87 27.11 -37.01
C LEU A 81 -39.29 25.99 -37.98
N LEU A 82 -40.42 25.32 -37.71
CA LEU A 82 -40.93 24.24 -38.55
C LEU A 82 -41.58 24.72 -39.86
N SER A 83 -42.06 25.97 -39.93
CA SER A 83 -42.88 26.47 -41.04
C SER A 83 -42.15 26.64 -42.40
N GLY A 84 -40.84 26.42 -42.44
CA GLY A 84 -40.01 26.50 -43.65
C GLY A 84 -39.34 25.19 -44.08
N VAL A 85 -39.61 24.08 -43.40
CA VAL A 85 -38.89 22.81 -43.60
C VAL A 85 -39.79 21.78 -44.30
N GLU A 86 -39.45 21.39 -45.53
CA GLU A 86 -40.28 20.48 -46.35
C GLU A 86 -40.50 19.10 -45.70
N ALA A 87 -39.47 18.57 -45.03
CA ALA A 87 -39.52 17.28 -44.34
C ALA A 87 -40.60 17.21 -43.23
N VAL A 88 -41.01 18.35 -42.68
CA VAL A 88 -42.07 18.40 -41.65
C VAL A 88 -43.38 17.83 -42.18
N ASN A 89 -43.73 18.10 -43.44
CA ASN A 89 -44.96 17.58 -44.04
C ASN A 89 -44.96 16.05 -44.12
N SER A 90 -43.80 15.45 -44.40
CA SER A 90 -43.62 13.99 -44.40
C SER A 90 -43.81 13.41 -43.00
N ILE A 91 -43.22 14.04 -41.98
CA ILE A 91 -43.36 13.64 -40.57
C ILE A 91 -44.81 13.79 -40.08
N VAL A 92 -45.50 14.88 -40.44
CA VAL A 92 -46.93 15.07 -40.12
C VAL A 92 -47.79 13.96 -40.74
N ALA A 93 -47.49 13.57 -41.98
CA ALA A 93 -48.17 12.46 -42.64
C ALA A 93 -47.95 11.12 -41.93
N LEU A 94 -46.76 10.88 -41.39
CA LEU A 94 -46.45 9.69 -40.57
C LEU A 94 -47.22 9.70 -39.23
N LEU A 95 -47.35 10.86 -38.57
CA LEU A 95 -48.10 11.01 -37.32
C LEU A 95 -49.63 10.90 -37.49
N SER A 96 -50.14 11.04 -38.71
CA SER A 96 -51.57 10.97 -39.01
C SER A 96 -52.11 9.55 -39.17
N VAL A 97 -51.24 8.53 -39.02
CA VAL A 97 -51.56 7.11 -39.16
C VAL A 97 -52.24 6.56 -37.90
N ASP A 98 -53.12 5.56 -38.06
CA ASP A 98 -53.70 4.82 -36.93
C ASP A 98 -52.67 3.85 -36.32
N PHE A 99 -51.95 4.32 -35.30
CA PHE A 99 -50.95 3.53 -34.56
C PHE A 99 -51.57 2.37 -33.78
N HIS A 100 -52.86 2.43 -33.42
CA HIS A 100 -53.49 1.32 -32.70
C HIS A 100 -53.69 0.10 -33.61
N ALA A 101 -54.16 0.33 -34.85
CA ALA A 101 -54.26 -0.73 -35.85
C ALA A 101 -52.87 -1.30 -36.20
N LEU A 102 -51.86 -0.43 -36.37
CA LEU A 102 -50.48 -0.84 -36.64
C LEU A 102 -49.90 -1.69 -35.49
N GLU A 103 -50.14 -1.32 -34.24
CA GLU A 103 -49.69 -2.07 -33.06
C GLU A 103 -50.30 -3.47 -33.01
N GLN A 104 -51.59 -3.61 -33.32
CA GLN A 104 -52.27 -4.91 -33.37
C GLN A 104 -51.69 -5.82 -34.45
N ASP A 105 -51.41 -5.28 -35.64
CA ASP A 105 -50.79 -6.03 -36.73
C ASP A 105 -49.37 -6.48 -36.37
N ALA A 106 -48.59 -5.59 -35.74
CA ALA A 106 -47.23 -5.90 -35.34
C ALA A 106 -47.16 -6.93 -34.19
N ARG A 107 -48.11 -6.90 -33.24
CA ARG A 107 -48.23 -7.95 -32.22
C ARG A 107 -48.56 -9.32 -32.82
N LYS A 108 -49.44 -9.38 -33.84
CA LYS A 108 -49.72 -10.63 -34.57
C LYS A 108 -48.47 -11.14 -35.28
N GLU A 109 -47.68 -10.25 -35.88
CA GLU A 109 -46.41 -10.60 -36.50
C GLU A 109 -45.40 -11.17 -35.50
N GLN A 110 -45.21 -10.51 -34.35
CA GLN A 110 -44.31 -10.99 -33.31
C GLN A 110 -44.73 -12.37 -32.76
N GLN A 111 -46.03 -12.58 -32.55
CA GLN A 111 -46.58 -13.88 -32.15
C GLN A 111 -46.41 -14.96 -33.22
N PHE A 112 -46.51 -14.60 -34.49
CA PHE A 112 -46.29 -15.52 -35.62
C PHE A 112 -44.83 -15.96 -35.68
N ARG A 113 -43.89 -15.03 -35.54
CA ARG A 113 -42.45 -15.30 -35.55
C ARG A 113 -42.00 -16.16 -34.35
N ASN A 114 -42.57 -15.92 -33.16
CA ASN A 114 -42.26 -16.71 -31.95
C ASN A 114 -42.72 -18.18 -32.01
N LYS A 115 -43.64 -18.55 -32.93
CA LYS A 115 -44.16 -19.92 -33.07
C LYS A 115 -43.34 -20.81 -34.01
N GLY A 116 -42.14 -20.38 -34.42
CA GLY A 116 -41.16 -21.21 -35.13
C GLY A 116 -41.51 -21.56 -36.59
N GLY A 117 -42.42 -20.81 -37.23
CA GLY A 117 -43.00 -21.16 -38.55
C GLY A 117 -42.82 -20.12 -39.66
N GLY A 118 -41.95 -19.11 -39.51
CA GLY A 118 -41.74 -18.08 -40.54
C GLY A 118 -40.46 -18.30 -41.33
N SER A 119 -40.56 -18.71 -42.59
CA SER A 119 -39.51 -18.44 -43.57
C SER A 119 -39.19 -16.93 -43.56
N ASN A 120 -37.92 -16.53 -43.70
CA ASN A 120 -37.47 -15.13 -43.70
C ASN A 120 -38.15 -14.22 -44.76
N GLY A 121 -39.06 -14.75 -45.60
CA GLY A 121 -39.78 -14.02 -46.64
C GLY A 121 -41.30 -13.84 -46.43
N GLU A 122 -41.93 -14.39 -45.38
CA GLU A 122 -43.37 -14.19 -45.11
C GLU A 122 -43.56 -13.32 -43.87
N SER A 123 -43.97 -12.06 -44.07
CA SER A 123 -44.31 -11.08 -43.03
C SER A 123 -45.80 -10.80 -43.05
N PHE A 124 -46.40 -10.60 -41.88
CA PHE A 124 -47.81 -10.21 -41.75
C PHE A 124 -47.98 -8.71 -42.02
N LEU A 125 -46.94 -7.91 -41.72
CA LEU A 125 -46.84 -6.47 -41.98
C LEU A 125 -46.50 -6.16 -43.45
N VAL A 126 -45.80 -7.06 -44.14
CA VAL A 126 -45.34 -6.87 -45.52
C VAL A 126 -45.76 -8.08 -46.37
N SER A 127 -46.76 -7.88 -47.23
CA SER A 127 -47.14 -8.88 -48.25
C SER A 127 -45.99 -9.08 -49.24
N GLN A 128 -45.78 -10.32 -49.73
CA GLN A 128 -44.70 -10.74 -50.66
C GLN A 128 -44.09 -9.58 -51.47
N LEU A 129 -42.86 -9.21 -51.11
CA LEU A 129 -42.08 -8.15 -51.75
C LEU A 129 -41.86 -8.51 -53.23
N GLN A 130 -42.21 -7.60 -54.15
CA GLN A 130 -41.98 -7.77 -55.59
C GLN A 130 -40.63 -7.18 -56.02
N HIS A 131 -40.10 -6.21 -55.26
CA HIS A 131 -38.84 -5.51 -55.50
C HIS A 131 -37.98 -5.43 -54.23
N GLY A 132 -36.74 -4.95 -54.33
CA GLY A 132 -35.87 -4.70 -53.17
C GLY A 132 -36.48 -3.70 -52.18
N LEU A 133 -36.11 -3.77 -50.90
CA LEU A 133 -36.77 -3.03 -49.82
C LEU A 133 -36.70 -1.51 -50.02
N THR A 134 -35.61 -1.01 -50.60
CA THR A 134 -35.39 0.42 -50.88
C THR A 134 -36.31 0.97 -51.96
N LEU A 135 -36.55 0.20 -53.03
CA LEU A 135 -37.46 0.59 -54.12
C LEU A 135 -38.92 0.57 -53.65
N GLU A 136 -39.29 -0.40 -52.81
CA GLU A 136 -40.62 -0.43 -52.20
C GLU A 136 -40.81 0.71 -51.20
N PHE A 137 -39.79 1.09 -50.45
CA PHE A 137 -39.83 2.23 -49.54
C PHE A 137 -40.10 3.55 -50.29
N GLU A 138 -39.41 3.78 -51.40
CA GLU A 138 -39.57 4.98 -52.25
C GLU A 138 -41.02 5.18 -52.73
N HIS A 139 -41.64 4.12 -53.25
CA HIS A 139 -42.98 4.17 -53.85
C HIS A 139 -44.13 4.00 -52.84
N SER A 140 -43.81 3.88 -51.55
CA SER A 140 -44.78 3.54 -50.51
C SER A 140 -45.39 4.76 -49.82
N ASP A 141 -46.65 4.62 -49.41
CA ASP A 141 -47.37 5.57 -48.58
C ASP A 141 -46.88 5.54 -47.12
N PRO A 142 -47.16 6.57 -46.30
CA PRO A 142 -46.63 6.69 -44.93
C PRO A 142 -46.88 5.46 -44.04
N LEU A 143 -48.06 4.83 -44.14
CA LEU A 143 -48.39 3.61 -43.40
C LEU A 143 -47.53 2.42 -43.84
N ARG A 144 -47.28 2.24 -45.14
CA ARG A 144 -46.43 1.16 -45.64
C ARG A 144 -44.95 1.40 -45.33
N ARG A 145 -44.48 2.64 -45.32
CA ARG A 145 -43.13 2.99 -44.82
C ARG A 145 -42.93 2.59 -43.36
N LEU A 146 -43.92 2.89 -42.50
CA LEU A 146 -43.92 2.45 -41.09
C LEU A 146 -43.87 0.92 -40.98
N ARG A 147 -44.69 0.19 -41.76
CA ARG A 147 -44.71 -1.29 -41.75
C ARG A 147 -43.40 -1.92 -42.22
N LEU A 148 -42.78 -1.39 -43.27
CA LEU A 148 -41.50 -1.89 -43.81
C LEU A 148 -40.37 -1.75 -42.78
N THR A 149 -40.19 -0.56 -42.20
CA THR A 149 -39.16 -0.31 -41.17
C THR A 149 -39.44 -1.12 -39.89
N LEU A 150 -40.71 -1.23 -39.46
CA LEU A 150 -41.11 -2.01 -38.29
C LEU A 150 -40.83 -3.50 -38.48
N SER A 151 -41.16 -4.07 -39.65
CA SER A 151 -40.86 -5.46 -39.98
C SER A 151 -39.36 -5.74 -39.93
N GLU A 152 -38.54 -4.90 -40.56
CA GLU A 152 -37.08 -5.07 -40.57
C GLU A 152 -36.47 -4.98 -39.17
N LEU A 153 -36.96 -4.05 -38.33
CA LEU A 153 -36.52 -3.90 -36.95
C LEU A 153 -36.92 -5.12 -36.09
N LEU A 154 -38.16 -5.59 -36.20
CA LEU A 154 -38.64 -6.78 -35.46
C LEU A 154 -37.87 -8.05 -35.88
N VAL A 155 -37.47 -8.17 -37.15
CA VAL A 155 -36.59 -9.27 -37.60
C VAL A 155 -35.26 -9.24 -36.86
N ILE A 156 -34.65 -8.05 -36.71
CA ILE A 156 -33.37 -7.91 -36.00
C ILE A 156 -33.58 -8.25 -34.52
N MET A 157 -34.57 -7.64 -33.87
CA MET A 157 -34.86 -7.85 -32.44
C MET A 157 -35.09 -9.34 -32.11
N ASN A 158 -35.90 -10.06 -32.90
CA ASN A 158 -36.12 -11.49 -32.67
C ASN A 158 -34.84 -12.31 -32.88
N LYS A 159 -34.03 -11.96 -33.88
CA LYS A 159 -32.75 -12.63 -34.09
C LYS A 159 -31.78 -12.37 -32.92
N VAL A 160 -31.76 -11.18 -32.35
CA VAL A 160 -30.95 -10.86 -31.16
C VAL A 160 -31.39 -11.72 -29.97
N THR A 161 -32.70 -11.90 -29.75
CA THR A 161 -33.20 -12.77 -28.67
C THR A 161 -32.85 -14.25 -28.89
N ASP A 162 -32.87 -14.72 -30.14
CA ASP A 162 -32.58 -16.13 -30.48
C ASP A 162 -31.08 -16.45 -30.47
N SER A 163 -30.20 -15.46 -30.66
CA SER A 163 -28.76 -15.67 -30.85
C SER A 163 -27.99 -16.03 -29.57
N ASN A 164 -28.66 -16.18 -28.42
CA ASN A 164 -28.05 -16.55 -27.13
C ASN A 164 -26.80 -15.72 -26.74
N GLY A 165 -26.71 -14.47 -27.21
CA GLY A 165 -25.58 -13.57 -26.94
C GLY A 165 -24.44 -13.60 -27.97
N GLU A 166 -24.52 -14.36 -29.06
CA GLU A 166 -23.56 -14.26 -30.16
C GLU A 166 -23.79 -12.99 -31.01
N PHE A 167 -22.74 -12.22 -31.23
CA PHE A 167 -22.81 -11.02 -32.06
C PHE A 167 -22.84 -11.37 -33.56
N PHE A 168 -23.75 -10.73 -34.29
CA PHE A 168 -23.81 -10.78 -35.75
C PHE A 168 -23.97 -9.37 -36.33
N LEU A 169 -23.56 -9.17 -37.57
CA LEU A 169 -23.84 -7.93 -38.31
C LEU A 169 -24.85 -8.25 -39.42
N LYS A 170 -26.03 -7.64 -39.39
CA LYS A 170 -27.06 -7.79 -40.44
C LYS A 170 -26.85 -6.73 -41.51
N SER A 171 -26.68 -7.17 -42.75
CA SER A 171 -26.80 -6.28 -43.92
C SER A 171 -28.28 -5.97 -44.17
N SER A 172 -28.69 -4.71 -43.97
CA SER A 172 -30.06 -4.27 -44.25
C SER A 172 -30.05 -3.19 -45.32
N GLU A 173 -30.79 -3.41 -46.40
CA GLU A 173 -30.87 -2.45 -47.52
C GLU A 173 -31.45 -1.10 -47.06
N LEU A 174 -32.40 -1.10 -46.12
CA LEU A 174 -33.02 0.14 -45.61
C LEU A 174 -32.08 0.95 -44.71
N PHE A 175 -31.43 0.30 -43.75
CA PHE A 175 -30.55 0.99 -42.80
C PHE A 175 -29.15 1.31 -43.36
N GLU A 176 -28.82 0.83 -44.57
CA GLU A 176 -27.56 1.14 -45.27
C GLU A 176 -27.74 2.08 -46.47
N SER A 177 -28.98 2.37 -46.91
CA SER A 177 -29.22 3.18 -48.11
C SER A 177 -29.00 4.68 -47.86
N PRO A 178 -27.93 5.31 -48.42
CA PRO A 178 -27.54 6.67 -48.08
C PRO A 178 -28.57 7.74 -48.46
N VAL A 179 -29.47 7.44 -49.40
CA VAL A 179 -30.50 8.38 -49.88
C VAL A 179 -31.66 8.48 -48.88
N TYR A 180 -31.99 7.37 -48.20
CA TYR A 180 -33.20 7.27 -47.36
C TYR A 180 -32.90 7.23 -45.86
N LEU A 181 -31.64 7.34 -45.43
CA LEU A 181 -31.25 7.24 -44.01
C LEU A 181 -32.01 8.22 -43.12
N GLU A 182 -32.15 9.47 -43.54
CA GLU A 182 -32.84 10.49 -42.73
C GLU A 182 -34.35 10.20 -42.61
N GLU A 183 -35.01 9.77 -43.69
CA GLU A 183 -36.43 9.40 -43.65
C GLU A 183 -36.66 8.13 -42.80
N VAL A 184 -35.75 7.15 -42.90
CA VAL A 184 -35.80 5.94 -42.06
C VAL A 184 -35.57 6.30 -40.59
N ALA A 185 -34.70 7.26 -40.29
CA ALA A 185 -34.49 7.75 -38.93
C ALA A 185 -35.74 8.44 -38.37
N ASP A 186 -36.42 9.26 -39.18
CA ASP A 186 -37.69 9.88 -38.78
C ASP A 186 -38.75 8.83 -38.45
N VAL A 187 -38.91 7.83 -39.34
CA VAL A 187 -39.83 6.70 -39.16
C VAL A 187 -39.50 5.94 -37.88
N LEU A 188 -38.23 5.66 -37.61
CA LEU A 188 -37.77 4.97 -36.41
C LEU A 188 -38.11 5.75 -35.13
N CYS A 189 -37.84 7.06 -35.11
CA CYS A 189 -38.14 7.92 -33.95
C CYS A 189 -39.65 8.00 -33.69
N ILE A 190 -40.48 8.08 -34.74
CA ILE A 190 -41.94 8.11 -34.61
C ILE A 190 -42.47 6.76 -34.11
N LEU A 191 -42.01 5.64 -34.68
CA LEU A 191 -42.41 4.29 -34.24
C LEU A 191 -42.09 4.06 -32.77
N GLN A 192 -40.88 4.39 -32.33
CA GLN A 192 -40.48 4.17 -30.94
C GLN A 192 -41.32 5.00 -29.97
N ALA A 193 -41.62 6.26 -30.32
CA ALA A 193 -42.33 7.15 -29.42
C ALA A 193 -43.88 7.04 -29.50
N GLU A 194 -44.46 6.41 -30.52
CA GLU A 194 -45.90 6.05 -30.57
C GLU A 194 -46.18 4.60 -30.10
N LEU A 195 -45.22 3.68 -30.23
CA LEU A 195 -45.35 2.27 -29.85
C LEU A 195 -44.35 1.84 -28.75
N PRO A 196 -44.23 2.55 -27.61
CA PRO A 196 -43.18 2.30 -26.62
C PRO A 196 -43.27 0.92 -25.94
N PHE A 197 -44.47 0.33 -25.85
CA PHE A 197 -44.67 -1.02 -25.28
C PHE A 197 -44.22 -2.14 -26.21
N LEU A 198 -44.31 -1.92 -27.53
CA LEU A 198 -43.85 -2.88 -28.53
C LEU A 198 -42.35 -2.72 -28.81
N LEU A 199 -41.87 -1.47 -28.76
CA LEU A 199 -40.49 -1.09 -29.02
C LEU A 199 -39.87 -0.42 -27.78
N PRO A 200 -39.53 -1.20 -26.73
CA PRO A 200 -38.77 -0.68 -25.61
C PRO A 200 -37.45 -0.10 -26.11
N ILE A 201 -37.10 1.11 -25.66
CA ILE A 201 -35.97 1.84 -26.25
C ILE A 201 -34.63 1.13 -26.08
N VAL A 202 -34.45 0.39 -24.98
CA VAL A 202 -33.24 -0.40 -24.72
C VAL A 202 -33.12 -1.56 -25.71
N ASP A 203 -34.22 -2.26 -26.01
CA ASP A 203 -34.22 -3.39 -26.94
C ASP A 203 -34.01 -2.91 -28.39
N VAL A 204 -34.57 -1.74 -28.73
CA VAL A 204 -34.28 -1.07 -30.01
C VAL A 204 -32.80 -0.69 -30.10
N ALA A 205 -32.23 -0.12 -29.04
CA ALA A 205 -30.81 0.23 -29.01
C ALA A 205 -29.90 -1.00 -29.17
N GLU A 206 -30.21 -2.13 -28.52
CA GLU A 206 -29.49 -3.39 -28.72
C GLU A 206 -29.61 -3.87 -30.16
N ALA A 207 -30.81 -3.84 -30.76
CA ALA A 207 -31.00 -4.23 -32.15
C ALA A 207 -30.18 -3.37 -33.12
N LEU A 208 -30.08 -2.06 -32.88
CA LEU A 208 -29.30 -1.15 -33.72
C LEU A 208 -27.80 -1.45 -33.71
N LEU A 209 -27.23 -2.01 -32.62
CA LEU A 209 -25.81 -2.42 -32.59
C LEU A 209 -25.44 -3.45 -33.66
N HIS A 210 -26.43 -4.19 -34.17
CA HIS A 210 -26.25 -5.23 -35.19
C HIS A 210 -26.32 -4.70 -36.63
N VAL A 211 -26.37 -3.38 -36.82
CA VAL A 211 -26.48 -2.70 -38.11
C VAL A 211 -25.29 -1.76 -38.30
N ARG A 212 -24.82 -1.59 -39.54
CA ARG A 212 -23.60 -0.80 -39.84
C ARG A 212 -23.66 0.67 -39.38
N ASN A 213 -24.77 1.36 -39.62
CA ASN A 213 -24.99 2.76 -39.23
C ASN A 213 -25.73 2.88 -37.88
N GLY A 214 -25.70 1.83 -37.06
CA GLY A 214 -26.53 1.71 -35.87
C GLY A 214 -26.21 2.73 -34.78
N ASP A 215 -24.94 3.10 -34.62
CA ASP A 215 -24.46 4.15 -33.71
C ASP A 215 -25.07 5.52 -34.05
N TRP A 216 -25.16 5.85 -35.34
CA TRP A 216 -25.80 7.08 -35.82
C TRP A 216 -27.31 7.09 -35.54
N PHE A 217 -28.02 6.01 -35.91
CA PHE A 217 -29.47 5.88 -35.61
C PHE A 217 -29.75 5.94 -34.11
N MET A 218 -28.88 5.35 -33.29
CA MET A 218 -29.00 5.39 -31.83
C MET A 218 -28.81 6.79 -31.26
N CYS A 219 -27.84 7.56 -31.76
CA CYS A 219 -27.65 8.96 -31.38
C CYS A 219 -28.89 9.79 -31.73
N LEU A 220 -29.48 9.59 -32.92
CA LEU A 220 -30.71 10.29 -33.31
C LEU A 220 -31.92 9.91 -32.46
N LEU A 221 -32.08 8.62 -32.17
CA LEU A 221 -33.17 8.13 -31.33
C LEU A 221 -33.09 8.76 -29.93
N VAL A 222 -31.91 8.77 -29.32
CA VAL A 222 -31.69 9.36 -28.00
C VAL A 222 -31.79 10.90 -28.05
N ALA A 223 -31.35 11.56 -29.13
CA ALA A 223 -31.51 13.00 -29.29
C ALA A 223 -32.99 13.43 -29.41
N ASN A 224 -33.84 12.59 -30.01
CA ASN A 224 -35.27 12.83 -30.11
C ASN A 224 -36.05 12.41 -28.85
N VAL A 225 -35.43 11.66 -27.93
CA VAL A 225 -35.99 11.33 -26.60
C VAL A 225 -34.90 11.51 -25.52
N PRO A 226 -34.50 12.76 -25.19
CA PRO A 226 -33.32 13.01 -24.33
C PRO A 226 -33.38 12.36 -22.95
N ASP A 227 -34.57 12.18 -22.39
CA ASP A 227 -34.79 11.56 -21.07
C ASP A 227 -34.33 10.10 -21.02
N SER A 228 -34.30 9.43 -22.18
CA SER A 228 -33.92 8.02 -22.29
C SER A 228 -32.40 7.78 -22.26
N PHE A 229 -31.58 8.84 -22.34
CA PHE A 229 -30.11 8.75 -22.42
C PHE A 229 -29.51 7.82 -21.36
N ASN A 230 -29.88 8.00 -20.09
CA ASN A 230 -29.36 7.20 -18.98
C ASN A 230 -29.87 5.76 -19.02
N GLU A 231 -31.13 5.56 -19.42
CA GLU A 231 -31.75 4.23 -19.52
C GLU A 231 -31.07 3.40 -20.62
N VAL A 232 -30.88 4.00 -21.80
CA VAL A 232 -30.19 3.38 -22.94
C VAL A 232 -28.74 3.07 -22.57
N CYS A 233 -27.99 4.05 -22.05
CA CYS A 233 -26.59 3.81 -21.67
C CYS A 233 -26.46 2.70 -20.61
N ARG A 234 -27.34 2.69 -19.60
CA ARG A 234 -27.33 1.66 -18.55
C ARG A 234 -27.70 0.29 -19.11
N GLY A 235 -28.69 0.21 -19.99
CA GLY A 235 -29.10 -1.02 -20.67
C GLY A 235 -27.96 -1.63 -21.47
N LEU A 236 -27.31 -0.82 -22.32
CA LEU A 236 -26.17 -1.24 -23.13
C LEU A 236 -24.98 -1.69 -22.27
N ILE A 237 -24.67 -0.97 -21.18
CA ILE A 237 -23.59 -1.38 -20.26
C ILE A 237 -23.91 -2.73 -19.59
N LYS A 238 -25.14 -2.92 -19.12
CA LYS A 238 -25.56 -4.13 -18.41
C LYS A 238 -25.55 -5.37 -19.30
N ASN A 239 -25.90 -5.20 -20.57
CA ASN A 239 -25.84 -6.26 -21.59
C ASN A 239 -24.44 -6.39 -22.23
N GLY A 240 -23.51 -5.52 -21.83
CA GLY A 240 -22.12 -5.53 -22.26
C GLY A 240 -21.37 -6.77 -21.78
N GLU A 241 -20.29 -7.11 -22.48
CA GLU A 241 -19.42 -8.19 -22.04
C GLU A 241 -18.59 -7.76 -20.82
N ARG A 242 -18.34 -8.72 -19.91
CA ARG A 242 -17.46 -8.47 -18.75
C ARG A 242 -16.00 -8.26 -19.17
N GLN A 243 -15.61 -8.77 -20.34
CA GLN A 243 -14.25 -8.73 -20.89
C GLN A 243 -14.36 -8.37 -22.38
N ASP A 244 -14.08 -7.12 -22.73
CA ASP A 244 -14.63 -6.49 -23.94
C ASP A 244 -13.65 -6.35 -25.13
N GLU A 245 -12.34 -6.57 -24.95
CA GLU A 245 -11.35 -6.10 -25.95
C GLU A 245 -11.34 -6.88 -27.28
N GLU A 246 -11.79 -8.13 -27.29
CA GLU A 246 -11.63 -9.01 -28.45
C GLU A 246 -12.93 -9.29 -29.20
N SER A 247 -14.09 -9.05 -28.59
CA SER A 247 -15.36 -9.30 -29.28
C SER A 247 -15.73 -8.14 -30.21
N VAL A 248 -16.15 -8.49 -31.42
CA VAL A 248 -16.61 -7.49 -32.40
C VAL A 248 -17.83 -6.73 -31.87
N GLY A 249 -18.74 -7.42 -31.16
CA GLY A 249 -19.91 -6.80 -30.55
C GLY A 249 -19.55 -5.84 -29.42
N GLY A 250 -18.55 -6.19 -28.61
CA GLY A 250 -17.99 -5.34 -27.58
C GLY A 250 -17.45 -4.02 -28.12
N ARG A 251 -16.68 -4.08 -29.21
CA ARG A 251 -16.14 -2.89 -29.89
C ARG A 251 -17.25 -1.98 -30.43
N HIS A 252 -18.25 -2.53 -31.11
CA HIS A 252 -19.38 -1.74 -31.64
C HIS A 252 -20.19 -1.09 -30.50
N ARG A 253 -20.43 -1.82 -29.41
CA ARG A 253 -21.11 -1.30 -28.23
C ARG A 253 -20.33 -0.18 -27.55
N THR A 254 -19.02 -0.37 -27.37
CA THR A 254 -18.13 0.65 -26.81
C THR A 254 -18.10 1.90 -27.69
N GLU A 255 -18.02 1.75 -29.02
CA GLU A 255 -18.05 2.90 -29.92
C GLU A 255 -19.40 3.64 -29.91
N ALA A 256 -20.52 2.92 -29.95
CA ALA A 256 -21.85 3.54 -29.84
C ALA A 256 -22.01 4.32 -28.52
N LEU A 257 -21.56 3.76 -27.40
CA LEU A 257 -21.58 4.45 -26.10
C LEU A 257 -20.63 5.66 -26.06
N ARG A 258 -19.49 5.61 -26.76
CA ARG A 258 -18.61 6.77 -26.93
C ARG A 258 -19.28 7.87 -27.76
N GLN A 259 -19.97 7.54 -28.85
CA GLN A 259 -20.73 8.51 -29.66
C GLN A 259 -21.84 9.18 -28.85
N LEU A 260 -22.58 8.41 -28.03
CA LEU A 260 -23.57 8.98 -27.09
C LEU A 260 -22.91 9.92 -26.06
N CYS A 261 -21.74 9.58 -25.52
CA CYS A 261 -21.01 10.45 -24.60
C CYS A 261 -20.42 11.70 -25.29
N LEU A 262 -20.08 11.64 -26.58
CA LEU A 262 -19.68 12.82 -27.36
C LEU A 262 -20.86 13.76 -27.58
N MET A 263 -22.06 13.20 -27.79
CA MET A 263 -23.30 13.96 -27.86
C MET A 263 -23.68 14.58 -26.51
N ASN A 264 -23.44 13.91 -25.39
CA ASN A 264 -23.66 14.47 -24.04
C ASN A 264 -22.41 14.37 -23.13
N PRO A 265 -21.43 15.28 -23.29
CA PRO A 265 -20.17 15.23 -22.55
C PRO A 265 -20.35 15.41 -21.04
N SER A 266 -21.42 16.08 -20.60
CA SER A 266 -21.71 16.32 -19.18
C SER A 266 -21.95 15.01 -18.40
N GLN A 267 -22.43 13.97 -19.08
CA GLN A 267 -22.74 12.67 -18.47
C GLN A 267 -21.59 11.65 -18.61
N ALA A 268 -20.52 11.95 -19.35
CA ALA A 268 -19.44 10.98 -19.60
C ALA A 268 -18.82 10.42 -18.30
N LEU A 269 -18.64 11.26 -17.27
CA LEU A 269 -18.15 10.82 -15.96
C LEU A 269 -19.15 9.95 -15.19
N ASN A 270 -20.46 10.19 -15.39
CA ASN A 270 -21.53 9.37 -14.82
C ASN A 270 -21.58 7.99 -15.51
N ILE A 271 -21.48 7.95 -16.84
CA ILE A 271 -21.36 6.70 -17.61
C ILE A 271 -20.12 5.91 -17.14
N ARG A 272 -18.99 6.58 -16.94
CA ARG A 272 -17.78 5.97 -16.38
C ARG A 272 -18.02 5.35 -15.00
N ALA A 273 -18.80 6.00 -14.13
CA ALA A 273 -19.16 5.43 -12.84
C ALA A 273 -20.06 4.20 -12.97
N MET A 274 -21.05 4.22 -13.89
CA MET A 274 -21.92 3.07 -14.16
C MET A 274 -21.14 1.84 -14.68
N VAL A 275 -20.16 2.05 -15.55
CA VAL A 275 -19.24 1.00 -16.02
C VAL A 275 -18.53 0.29 -14.85
N VAL A 276 -18.08 1.07 -13.85
CA VAL A 276 -17.40 0.53 -12.66
C VAL A 276 -18.37 -0.17 -11.71
N GLU A 277 -19.57 0.37 -11.53
CA GLU A 277 -20.64 -0.22 -10.70
C GLU A 277 -21.05 -1.60 -11.23
N GLU A 278 -21.32 -1.69 -12.54
CA GLU A 278 -21.77 -2.91 -13.19
C GLU A 278 -20.61 -3.91 -13.42
N CYS A 279 -19.36 -3.45 -13.51
CA CYS A 279 -18.19 -4.24 -13.89
C CYS A 279 -18.31 -4.90 -15.29
N HIS A 280 -18.78 -4.12 -16.26
CA HIS A 280 -18.85 -4.49 -17.68
C HIS A 280 -18.15 -3.42 -18.53
N LEU A 281 -17.66 -3.78 -19.73
CA LEU A 281 -17.01 -2.85 -20.66
C LEU A 281 -15.85 -2.02 -20.03
N PRO A 282 -14.79 -2.67 -19.50
CA PRO A 282 -13.64 -1.96 -18.93
C PRO A 282 -12.93 -1.05 -19.93
N GLY A 283 -12.93 -1.43 -21.22
CA GLY A 283 -12.40 -0.62 -22.32
C GLY A 283 -13.11 0.72 -22.44
N LEU A 284 -14.44 0.76 -22.38
CA LEU A 284 -15.21 2.00 -22.43
C LEU A 284 -14.80 2.98 -21.32
N GLY A 285 -14.67 2.51 -20.07
CA GLY A 285 -14.27 3.37 -18.96
C GLY A 285 -12.89 4.00 -19.14
N VAL A 286 -11.95 3.28 -19.77
CA VAL A 286 -10.63 3.80 -20.14
C VAL A 286 -10.73 4.77 -21.32
N ALA A 287 -11.47 4.42 -22.38
CA ALA A 287 -11.66 5.26 -23.55
C ALA A 287 -12.28 6.61 -23.20
N LEU A 288 -13.36 6.62 -22.40
CA LEU A 288 -13.98 7.86 -21.90
C LEU A 288 -13.02 8.72 -21.07
N THR A 289 -12.09 8.08 -20.35
CA THR A 289 -11.06 8.81 -19.59
C THR A 289 -9.96 9.37 -20.48
N LEU A 290 -9.65 8.70 -21.60
CA LEU A 290 -8.72 9.21 -22.62
C LEU A 290 -9.32 10.35 -23.44
N ASP A 291 -10.62 10.26 -23.73
CA ASP A 291 -11.37 11.29 -24.47
C ASP A 291 -11.62 12.55 -23.62
N TYR A 292 -11.64 12.40 -22.29
CA TYR A 292 -11.81 13.50 -21.35
C TYR A 292 -10.62 14.47 -21.39
N LYS A 293 -10.87 15.69 -21.88
CA LYS A 293 -9.92 16.79 -21.83
C LYS A 293 -10.30 17.71 -20.66
N PRO A 294 -9.47 17.83 -19.61
CA PRO A 294 -9.77 18.75 -18.52
C PRO A 294 -9.74 20.21 -19.01
N ASP A 295 -10.70 21.02 -18.56
CA ASP A 295 -10.80 22.45 -18.91
C ASP A 295 -9.63 23.30 -18.37
N ALA A 296 -8.88 22.79 -17.38
CA ALA A 296 -7.68 23.41 -16.84
C ALA A 296 -6.49 22.43 -16.82
N PRO A 297 -5.28 22.85 -17.24
CA PRO A 297 -4.09 22.00 -17.23
C PRO A 297 -3.48 21.79 -15.82
N ASP A 298 -4.12 22.33 -14.76
CA ASP A 298 -3.54 22.52 -13.43
C ASP A 298 -3.83 21.37 -12.45
N GLU A 299 -4.13 20.16 -12.95
CA GLU A 299 -4.21 18.98 -12.10
C GLU A 299 -2.81 18.41 -11.82
N ALA A 300 -2.44 18.33 -10.55
CA ALA A 300 -1.16 17.76 -10.09
C ALA A 300 -0.96 16.29 -10.52
N VAL A 301 -2.04 15.56 -10.86
CA VAL A 301 -2.04 14.17 -11.29
C VAL A 301 -3.02 14.00 -12.45
N SER A 302 -2.60 13.29 -13.50
CA SER A 302 -3.43 13.04 -14.69
C SER A 302 -4.76 12.33 -14.35
N PRO A 303 -5.88 12.70 -15.01
CA PRO A 303 -7.16 12.00 -14.90
C PRO A 303 -7.07 10.50 -15.15
N LEU A 304 -6.18 10.08 -16.06
CA LEU A 304 -5.95 8.68 -16.36
C LEU A 304 -5.28 7.97 -15.18
N VAL A 305 -4.26 8.61 -14.59
CA VAL A 305 -3.52 8.07 -13.45
C VAL A 305 -4.42 7.94 -12.23
N SER A 306 -5.26 8.94 -11.95
CA SER A 306 -6.20 8.92 -10.83
C SER A 306 -7.28 7.85 -11.01
N TYR A 307 -7.88 7.74 -12.20
CA TYR A 307 -8.89 6.75 -12.51
C TYR A 307 -8.37 5.32 -12.36
N VAL A 308 -7.27 4.96 -13.06
CA VAL A 308 -6.73 3.60 -13.02
C VAL A 308 -6.19 3.24 -11.63
N SER A 309 -5.58 4.21 -10.92
CA SER A 309 -5.17 4.00 -9.53
C SER A 309 -6.37 3.73 -8.63
N GLY A 310 -7.49 4.43 -8.81
CA GLY A 310 -8.73 4.19 -8.07
C GLY A 310 -9.29 2.77 -8.28
N LEU A 311 -9.24 2.26 -9.51
CA LEU A 311 -9.70 0.90 -9.83
C LEU A 311 -8.82 -0.19 -9.19
N LEU A 312 -7.49 -0.01 -9.19
CA LEU A 312 -6.55 -1.03 -8.74
C LEU A 312 -6.22 -0.96 -7.25
N LEU A 313 -6.14 0.24 -6.67
CA LEU A 313 -5.81 0.47 -5.27
C LEU A 313 -7.05 0.67 -4.39
N GLY A 314 -8.24 0.67 -4.98
CA GLY A 314 -9.51 0.73 -4.27
C GLY A 314 -9.75 -0.48 -3.36
N THR A 315 -10.66 -0.32 -2.41
CA THR A 315 -11.04 -1.35 -1.44
C THR A 315 -11.84 -2.49 -2.07
N ASN A 316 -12.60 -2.20 -3.15
CA ASN A 316 -13.48 -3.16 -3.81
C ASN A 316 -12.70 -4.23 -4.59
N SER A 317 -12.71 -5.47 -4.10
CA SER A 317 -12.04 -6.61 -4.72
C SER A 317 -12.64 -7.03 -6.06
N LYS A 318 -13.96 -6.89 -6.24
CA LYS A 318 -14.67 -7.22 -7.50
C LYS A 318 -14.15 -6.34 -8.64
N VAL A 319 -14.17 -5.01 -8.45
CA VAL A 319 -13.69 -4.03 -9.42
C VAL A 319 -12.21 -4.26 -9.76
N ARG A 320 -11.37 -4.44 -8.73
CA ARG A 320 -9.94 -4.70 -8.91
C ARG A 320 -9.67 -5.96 -9.73
N THR A 321 -10.43 -7.04 -9.49
CA THR A 321 -10.27 -8.32 -10.19
C THR A 321 -10.75 -8.22 -11.64
N TRP A 322 -11.91 -7.60 -11.85
CA TRP A 322 -12.48 -7.33 -13.17
C TRP A 322 -11.53 -6.52 -14.06
N PHE A 323 -11.01 -5.40 -13.55
CA PHE A 323 -10.07 -4.57 -14.30
C PHE A 323 -8.71 -5.26 -14.49
N SER A 324 -8.25 -6.04 -13.51
CA SER A 324 -7.03 -6.84 -13.68
C SER A 324 -7.16 -7.90 -14.78
N MET A 325 -8.33 -8.53 -14.93
CA MET A 325 -8.59 -9.49 -16.01
C MET A 325 -8.53 -8.81 -17.39
N PHE A 326 -9.09 -7.60 -17.52
CA PHE A 326 -9.01 -6.80 -18.74
C PHE A 326 -7.56 -6.57 -19.17
N ILE A 327 -6.69 -6.12 -18.26
CA ILE A 327 -5.25 -5.92 -18.55
C ILE A 327 -4.57 -7.25 -18.94
N ARG A 328 -4.92 -8.36 -18.28
CA ARG A 328 -4.30 -9.67 -18.52
C ARG A 328 -4.68 -10.30 -19.85
N ASN A 329 -5.91 -10.09 -20.28
CA ASN A 329 -6.42 -10.61 -21.55
C ASN A 329 -5.86 -9.77 -22.71
N GLY A 330 -5.93 -8.44 -22.61
CA GLY A 330 -5.46 -7.53 -23.64
C GLY A 330 -3.97 -7.66 -24.00
N GLN A 331 -3.12 -8.04 -23.05
CA GLN A 331 -1.69 -8.23 -23.30
C GLN A 331 -1.32 -9.52 -24.06
N GLN A 332 -2.27 -10.45 -24.28
CA GLN A 332 -2.03 -11.68 -25.04
C GLN A 332 -2.13 -11.46 -26.55
N SER A 333 -2.96 -10.50 -26.98
CA SER A 333 -3.12 -10.13 -28.38
C SER A 333 -1.95 -9.25 -28.83
N LYS A 334 -1.05 -9.83 -29.63
CA LYS A 334 0.28 -9.23 -29.89
C LYS A 334 0.29 -8.03 -30.86
N ARG A 335 -0.78 -7.63 -31.55
CA ARG A 335 -0.65 -6.71 -32.71
C ARG A 335 -1.90 -5.92 -33.11
N GLU A 336 -2.57 -5.21 -32.21
CA GLU A 336 -3.55 -4.20 -32.63
C GLU A 336 -3.24 -2.85 -31.97
N SER A 337 -2.58 -1.95 -32.71
CA SER A 337 -2.35 -0.54 -32.33
C SER A 337 -3.66 0.23 -32.07
N SER A 338 -4.81 -0.38 -32.37
CA SER A 338 -6.16 0.14 -32.14
C SER A 338 -6.80 -0.26 -30.81
N SER A 339 -6.20 -1.18 -30.03
CA SER A 339 -6.75 -1.57 -28.73
C SER A 339 -6.73 -0.40 -27.73
N VAL A 340 -7.79 -0.30 -26.92
CA VAL A 340 -7.91 0.72 -25.87
C VAL A 340 -6.84 0.53 -24.79
N LEU A 341 -6.49 -0.71 -24.45
CA LEU A 341 -5.35 -0.99 -23.57
C LEU A 341 -4.04 -0.45 -24.14
N TRP A 342 -3.80 -0.59 -25.45
CA TRP A 342 -2.61 -0.02 -26.08
C TRP A 342 -2.60 1.50 -26.01
N GLN A 343 -3.74 2.15 -26.28
CA GLN A 343 -3.87 3.61 -26.17
C GLN A 343 -3.60 4.09 -24.73
N MET A 344 -4.12 3.38 -23.72
CA MET A 344 -3.85 3.65 -22.31
C MET A 344 -2.35 3.57 -22.00
N ARG A 345 -1.68 2.49 -22.43
CA ARG A 345 -0.24 2.31 -22.22
C ARG A 345 0.58 3.39 -22.91
N ARG A 346 0.21 3.75 -24.15
CA ARG A 346 0.85 4.81 -24.91
C ARG A 346 0.72 6.16 -24.20
N GLN A 347 -0.46 6.49 -23.69
CA GLN A 347 -0.68 7.73 -22.95
C GLN A 347 0.12 7.77 -21.63
N LEU A 348 0.14 6.68 -20.86
CA LEU A 348 0.95 6.58 -19.64
C LEU A 348 2.45 6.72 -19.93
N LEU A 349 2.93 6.13 -21.04
CA LEU A 349 4.32 6.27 -21.48
C LEU A 349 4.63 7.71 -21.91
N LEU A 350 3.74 8.38 -22.63
CA LEU A 350 3.90 9.79 -22.99
C LEU A 350 3.97 10.69 -21.75
N GLU A 351 3.13 10.44 -20.75
CA GLU A 351 3.20 11.16 -19.46
C GLU A 351 4.51 10.90 -18.72
N LEU A 352 5.01 9.66 -18.77
CA LEU A 352 6.30 9.29 -18.17
C LEU A 352 7.46 10.03 -18.85
N VAL A 353 7.49 10.02 -20.19
CA VAL A 353 8.53 10.71 -20.98
C VAL A 353 8.45 12.23 -20.81
N ALA A 354 7.26 12.79 -20.61
CA ALA A 354 7.08 14.23 -20.35
C ALA A 354 7.66 14.69 -19.01
N ILE A 355 7.69 13.79 -18.02
CA ILE A 355 8.28 14.04 -16.68
C ILE A 355 9.81 13.97 -16.73
N LEU A 356 10.36 13.10 -17.58
CA LEU A 356 11.80 12.92 -17.69
C LEU A 356 12.45 14.19 -18.27
N PRO A 357 13.58 14.65 -17.70
CA PRO A 357 14.27 15.78 -18.27
C PRO A 357 14.79 15.40 -19.66
N ARG A 358 14.37 16.12 -20.70
CA ARG A 358 14.81 15.87 -22.08
C ARG A 358 16.34 15.83 -22.13
N SER A 359 16.90 14.65 -22.41
CA SER A 359 18.31 14.49 -22.70
C SER A 359 18.67 15.45 -23.84
N ARG A 360 19.70 16.30 -23.68
CA ARG A 360 20.26 17.10 -24.77
C ARG A 360 20.84 16.16 -25.83
N SER A 361 19.98 15.64 -26.70
CA SER A 361 20.34 14.97 -27.94
C SER A 361 19.22 15.18 -28.94
N THR A 362 19.12 16.43 -29.41
CA THR A 362 18.61 16.77 -30.75
C THR A 362 19.03 18.21 -30.99
N ARG A 363 19.84 18.38 -32.05
CA ARG A 363 20.49 19.63 -32.44
C ARG A 363 19.49 20.79 -32.53
N VAL A 364 19.72 21.84 -31.75
CA VAL A 364 19.44 23.22 -32.14
C VAL A 364 20.68 24.05 -31.76
N PRO A 365 21.33 24.74 -32.69
CA PRO A 365 22.48 25.59 -32.35
C PRO A 365 21.99 26.92 -31.77
N ASN A 366 22.66 27.33 -30.69
CA ASN A 366 22.82 28.70 -30.17
C ASN A 366 21.59 29.57 -29.94
N ASN A 367 21.33 29.90 -28.67
CA ASN A 367 21.76 31.20 -28.15
C ASN A 367 21.62 31.31 -26.62
N GLY A 368 22.73 31.65 -25.96
CA GLY A 368 22.78 32.58 -24.83
C GLY A 368 22.30 32.10 -23.45
N LYS A 369 23.18 31.41 -22.71
CA LYS A 369 23.75 31.87 -21.43
C LYS A 369 24.65 30.77 -20.86
N ILE A 370 25.90 31.15 -20.60
CA ILE A 370 26.92 30.38 -19.93
C ILE A 370 26.61 30.49 -18.44
N ASP A 371 26.22 29.38 -17.80
CA ASP A 371 26.26 29.23 -16.35
C ASP A 371 26.74 27.79 -16.04
N ASP A 372 27.91 27.73 -15.39
CA ASP A 372 28.60 26.64 -14.70
C ASP A 372 28.65 25.22 -15.31
N GLU A 373 29.71 24.99 -16.10
CA GLU A 373 30.25 23.68 -16.40
C GLU A 373 30.98 23.09 -15.18
N GLY A 374 30.34 22.14 -14.48
CA GLY A 374 30.96 21.47 -13.34
C GLY A 374 30.22 20.27 -12.76
N SER A 375 29.34 19.59 -13.49
CA SER A 375 28.83 18.26 -13.08
C SER A 375 28.31 17.46 -14.27
N SER A 376 28.79 16.24 -14.39
CA SER A 376 28.51 15.32 -15.48
C SER A 376 27.03 14.87 -15.52
N GLY A 377 26.36 15.13 -16.65
CA GLY A 377 25.43 14.23 -17.34
C GLY A 377 24.14 13.72 -16.67
N TYR A 378 23.85 13.98 -15.40
CA TYR A 378 22.63 13.48 -14.74
C TYR A 378 21.61 14.61 -14.55
N SER A 379 20.51 14.55 -15.29
CA SER A 379 19.44 15.53 -15.21
C SER A 379 18.56 15.30 -13.97
N GLY A 380 18.50 16.30 -13.09
CA GLY A 380 17.67 16.26 -11.88
C GLY A 380 16.17 16.34 -12.21
N LEU A 381 15.35 15.65 -11.42
CA LEU A 381 13.89 15.75 -11.49
C LEU A 381 13.47 17.09 -10.90
N ARG A 382 12.62 17.87 -11.59
CA ARG A 382 12.14 19.15 -11.05
C ARG A 382 11.13 18.92 -9.93
N GLU A 383 11.08 19.82 -8.95
CA GLU A 383 10.17 19.76 -7.81
C GLU A 383 8.69 19.59 -8.21
N GLU A 384 8.27 20.35 -9.22
CA GLU A 384 6.94 20.32 -9.85
C GLU A 384 6.49 18.90 -10.24
N HIS A 385 7.44 18.08 -10.67
CA HIS A 385 7.18 16.76 -11.24
C HIS A 385 7.34 15.62 -10.22
N VAL A 386 7.88 15.87 -9.02
CA VAL A 386 8.17 14.82 -8.03
C VAL A 386 6.91 14.09 -7.58
N VAL A 387 5.83 14.84 -7.34
CA VAL A 387 4.55 14.26 -6.91
C VAL A 387 3.91 13.45 -8.05
N LYS A 388 3.91 14.01 -9.26
CA LYS A 388 3.39 13.33 -10.47
C LYS A 388 4.18 12.05 -10.77
N ALA A 389 5.51 12.10 -10.68
CA ALA A 389 6.40 10.96 -10.82
C ALA A 389 6.10 9.87 -9.79
N SER A 390 5.91 10.25 -8.51
CA SER A 390 5.55 9.32 -7.44
C SER A 390 4.21 8.64 -7.68
N ALA A 391 3.19 9.39 -8.11
CA ALA A 391 1.87 8.85 -8.43
C ALA A 391 1.93 7.86 -9.60
N LEU A 392 2.62 8.22 -10.69
CA LEU A 392 2.79 7.36 -11.85
C LEU A 392 3.59 6.09 -11.51
N LEU A 393 4.66 6.24 -10.73
CA LEU A 393 5.47 5.12 -10.27
C LEU A 393 4.64 4.11 -9.47
N ARG A 394 3.80 4.61 -8.56
CA ARG A 394 2.87 3.82 -7.75
C ARG A 394 1.80 3.14 -8.61
N LEU A 395 1.25 3.82 -9.61
CA LEU A 395 0.33 3.22 -10.57
C LEU A 395 0.97 2.05 -11.31
N TYR A 396 2.18 2.22 -11.85
CA TYR A 396 2.88 1.13 -12.52
C TYR A 396 3.22 -0.03 -11.56
N CYS A 397 3.46 0.23 -10.26
CA CYS A 397 3.56 -0.86 -9.26
C CYS A 397 2.26 -1.65 -9.15
N ALA A 398 1.10 -0.98 -9.16
CA ALA A 398 -0.20 -1.63 -9.13
C ALA A 398 -0.48 -2.42 -10.42
N LEU A 399 -0.17 -1.84 -11.58
CA LEU A 399 -0.32 -2.50 -12.89
C LEU A 399 0.52 -3.77 -12.98
N MET A 400 1.81 -3.70 -12.60
CA MET A 400 2.70 -4.86 -12.65
C MET A 400 2.41 -5.87 -11.53
N GLY A 401 2.11 -5.41 -10.32
CA GLY A 401 1.96 -6.26 -9.14
C GLY A 401 0.58 -6.92 -9.01
N ILE A 402 -0.49 -6.14 -9.22
CA ILE A 402 -1.88 -6.58 -9.04
C ILE A 402 -2.45 -7.07 -10.36
N ALA A 403 -2.40 -6.21 -11.40
CA ALA A 403 -2.94 -6.54 -12.70
C ALA A 403 -2.02 -7.48 -13.52
N SER A 404 -0.77 -7.66 -13.11
CA SER A 404 0.22 -8.52 -13.80
C SER A 404 0.50 -8.07 -15.24
N LEU A 405 0.53 -6.76 -15.46
CA LEU A 405 1.00 -6.15 -16.70
C LEU A 405 2.48 -6.44 -16.90
N ARG A 406 2.86 -6.92 -18.08
CA ARG A 406 4.26 -7.03 -18.49
C ARG A 406 4.70 -5.74 -19.19
N PRO A 407 5.67 -4.98 -18.64
CA PRO A 407 6.15 -3.77 -19.29
C PRO A 407 6.82 -4.11 -20.62
N THR A 408 6.73 -3.20 -21.60
CA THR A 408 7.56 -3.28 -22.82
C THR A 408 9.00 -2.85 -22.51
N ASP A 409 9.94 -3.13 -23.41
CA ASP A 409 11.34 -2.71 -23.24
C ASP A 409 11.46 -1.18 -23.13
N GLU A 410 10.69 -0.43 -23.94
CA GLU A 410 10.62 1.03 -23.87
C GLU A 410 10.06 1.53 -22.52
N GLU A 411 8.96 0.95 -22.04
CA GLU A 411 8.42 1.31 -20.72
C GLU A 411 9.40 0.98 -19.58
N ALA A 412 10.07 -0.18 -19.65
CA ALA A 412 11.02 -0.61 -18.63
C ALA A 412 12.25 0.31 -18.57
N GLU A 413 12.80 0.69 -19.72
CA GLU A 413 13.93 1.63 -19.81
C GLU A 413 13.58 2.99 -19.21
N GLN A 414 12.44 3.57 -19.63
CA GLN A 414 12.04 4.88 -19.14
C GLN A 414 11.64 4.85 -17.65
N LEU A 415 11.02 3.77 -17.18
CA LEU A 415 10.76 3.57 -15.75
C LEU A 415 12.04 3.49 -14.93
N LEU A 416 13.06 2.79 -15.43
CA LEU A 416 14.37 2.71 -14.77
C LEU A 416 15.01 4.11 -14.71
N GLN A 417 15.03 4.83 -15.83
CA GLN A 417 15.56 6.19 -15.90
C GLN A 417 14.85 7.14 -14.92
N LEU A 418 13.52 7.02 -14.78
CA LEU A 418 12.75 7.78 -13.80
C LEU A 418 13.16 7.42 -12.38
N MET A 419 13.18 6.13 -12.03
CA MET A 419 13.52 5.65 -10.69
C MET A 419 14.91 6.09 -10.24
N THR A 420 15.85 6.16 -11.17
CA THR A 420 17.25 6.54 -10.89
C THR A 420 17.53 8.03 -11.12
N SER A 421 16.48 8.85 -11.24
CA SER A 421 16.61 10.31 -11.26
C SER A 421 16.97 10.87 -9.87
N ARG A 422 17.52 12.08 -9.84
CA ARG A 422 17.91 12.77 -8.60
C ARG A 422 16.89 13.89 -8.30
N PRO A 423 16.00 13.73 -7.31
CA PRO A 423 15.03 14.77 -6.94
C PRO A 423 15.66 15.85 -6.05
N PRO A 424 15.00 17.01 -5.88
CA PRO A 424 15.37 18.00 -4.87
C PRO A 424 15.23 17.41 -3.46
N ALA A 425 15.99 17.95 -2.51
CA ALA A 425 15.98 17.55 -1.09
C ALA A 425 14.73 18.06 -0.34
N THR A 426 13.57 17.60 -0.80
CA THR A 426 12.25 17.86 -0.21
C THR A 426 11.67 16.58 0.37
N PRO A 427 10.70 16.64 1.31
CA PRO A 427 10.01 15.46 1.82
C PRO A 427 9.35 14.62 0.71
N ALA A 428 8.84 15.28 -0.35
CA ALA A 428 8.31 14.61 -1.53
C ALA A 428 9.42 13.87 -2.30
N GLY A 429 10.61 14.45 -2.42
CA GLY A 429 11.79 13.83 -3.02
C GLY A 429 12.27 12.60 -2.26
N VAL A 430 12.35 12.69 -0.92
CA VAL A 430 12.68 11.54 -0.05
C VAL A 430 11.68 10.40 -0.28
N ARG A 431 10.37 10.70 -0.29
CA ARG A 431 9.34 9.70 -0.54
C ARG A 431 9.44 9.08 -1.93
N PHE A 432 9.72 9.89 -2.95
CA PHE A 432 9.95 9.40 -4.32
C PHE A 432 11.10 8.40 -4.36
N VAL A 433 12.24 8.73 -3.75
CA VAL A 433 13.42 7.85 -3.67
C VAL A 433 13.09 6.53 -2.97
N SER A 434 12.38 6.57 -1.82
CA SER A 434 11.93 5.36 -1.13
C SER A 434 11.00 4.48 -1.98
N LEU A 435 10.06 5.10 -2.71
CA LEU A 435 9.16 4.39 -3.62
C LEU A 435 9.93 3.76 -4.80
N SER A 436 10.86 4.49 -5.41
CA SER A 436 11.73 4.00 -6.49
C SER A 436 12.56 2.81 -6.03
N PHE A 437 13.17 2.90 -4.84
CA PHE A 437 13.92 1.80 -4.25
C PHE A 437 13.04 0.56 -4.01
N CYS A 438 11.88 0.73 -3.39
CA CYS A 438 10.95 -0.38 -3.14
C CYS A 438 10.42 -1.01 -4.43
N LYS A 439 10.24 -0.21 -5.50
CA LYS A 439 9.84 -0.73 -6.80
C LYS A 439 10.95 -1.57 -7.45
N LEU A 440 12.19 -1.12 -7.41
CA LEU A 440 13.35 -1.89 -7.89
C LEU A 440 13.47 -3.24 -7.15
N LEU A 441 13.26 -3.23 -5.83
CA LEU A 441 13.21 -4.46 -5.03
C LEU A 441 12.04 -5.39 -5.43
N ALA A 442 10.84 -4.83 -5.68
CA ALA A 442 9.67 -5.62 -6.04
C ALA A 442 9.76 -6.23 -7.45
N PHE A 443 10.36 -5.50 -8.40
CA PHE A 443 10.40 -5.86 -9.82
C PHE A 443 11.83 -5.82 -10.38
N PRO A 444 12.71 -6.74 -9.95
CA PRO A 444 14.10 -6.79 -10.42
C PRO A 444 14.22 -7.14 -11.92
N THR A 445 13.14 -7.60 -12.55
CA THR A 445 13.06 -7.82 -14.01
C THR A 445 13.22 -6.55 -14.84
N LEU A 446 13.05 -5.36 -14.24
CA LEU A 446 13.32 -4.09 -14.89
C LEU A 446 14.82 -3.88 -15.17
N VAL A 447 15.70 -4.67 -14.53
CA VAL A 447 17.16 -4.59 -14.66
C VAL A 447 17.65 -5.87 -15.35
N SER A 448 17.47 -5.91 -16.66
CA SER A 448 17.77 -7.09 -17.49
C SER A 448 19.15 -7.04 -18.14
N THR A 449 19.67 -5.85 -18.47
CA THR A 449 20.98 -5.68 -19.11
C THR A 449 22.07 -5.28 -18.09
N PRO A 450 23.35 -5.55 -18.37
CA PRO A 450 24.46 -5.15 -17.49
C PRO A 450 24.59 -3.63 -17.36
N GLU A 451 24.24 -2.86 -18.40
CA GLU A 451 24.25 -1.40 -18.35
C GLU A 451 23.19 -0.85 -17.38
N GLN A 452 21.99 -1.43 -17.39
CA GLN A 452 20.91 -1.09 -16.45
C GLN A 452 21.31 -1.43 -15.00
N GLU A 453 22.02 -2.53 -14.81
CA GLU A 453 22.53 -2.95 -13.50
C GLU A 453 23.58 -1.99 -12.96
N GLN A 454 24.55 -1.61 -13.80
CA GLN A 454 25.56 -0.62 -13.43
C GLN A 454 24.92 0.73 -13.07
N LEU A 455 23.91 1.17 -13.84
CA LEU A 455 23.18 2.40 -13.57
C LEU A 455 22.43 2.33 -12.23
N MET A 456 21.78 1.20 -11.92
CA MET A 456 21.16 0.98 -10.61
C MET A 456 22.19 1.02 -9.47
N VAL A 457 23.35 0.36 -9.62
CA VAL A 457 24.41 0.34 -8.61
C VAL A 457 25.00 1.73 -8.38
N MET A 458 25.21 2.50 -9.45
CA MET A 458 25.65 3.90 -9.36
C MET A 458 24.63 4.75 -8.61
N TRP A 459 23.33 4.56 -8.87
CA TRP A 459 22.27 5.29 -8.18
C TRP A 459 22.16 4.91 -6.69
N LEU A 460 22.24 3.62 -6.36
CA LEU A 460 22.25 3.16 -4.97
C LEU A 460 23.48 3.67 -4.20
N SER A 461 24.65 3.71 -4.85
CA SER A 461 25.87 4.30 -4.29
C SER A 461 25.72 5.80 -4.04
N TRP A 462 25.02 6.51 -4.95
CA TRP A 462 24.67 7.92 -4.77
C TRP A 462 23.73 8.12 -3.57
N MET A 463 22.70 7.28 -3.39
CA MET A 463 21.81 7.37 -2.23
C MET A 463 22.57 7.28 -0.90
N ILE A 464 23.52 6.35 -0.80
CA ILE A 464 24.34 6.19 0.42
C ILE A 464 25.18 7.43 0.69
N LYS A 465 25.74 8.04 -0.37
CA LYS A 465 26.59 9.23 -0.23
C LYS A 465 25.79 10.47 0.19
N GLU A 466 24.58 10.62 -0.32
CA GLU A 466 23.76 11.82 -0.12
C GLU A 466 22.78 11.70 1.08
N GLU A 467 22.77 10.59 1.82
CA GLU A 467 21.82 10.39 2.93
C GLU A 467 21.90 11.51 3.98
N GLU A 468 23.11 11.91 4.37
CA GLU A 468 23.35 12.97 5.37
C GLU A 468 22.87 14.35 4.88
N TYR A 469 23.01 14.63 3.57
CA TYR A 469 22.52 15.86 2.96
C TYR A 469 20.98 15.91 2.93
N PHE A 470 20.33 14.82 2.54
CA PHE A 470 18.86 14.75 2.52
C PHE A 470 18.27 14.81 3.93
N GLU A 471 18.90 14.19 4.93
CA GLU A 471 18.45 14.25 6.32
C GLU A 471 18.51 15.67 6.88
N SER A 472 19.62 16.39 6.62
CA SER A 472 19.81 17.77 7.08
C SER A 472 18.96 18.80 6.34
N ALA A 473 18.77 18.64 5.02
CA ALA A 473 18.04 19.61 4.19
C ALA A 473 16.52 19.41 4.21
N ALA A 474 16.01 18.17 4.25
CA ALA A 474 14.57 17.90 4.21
C ALA A 474 13.90 17.94 5.59
N GLY A 475 14.67 17.87 6.69
CA GLY A 475 14.14 17.90 8.06
C GLY A 475 13.26 16.70 8.43
N VAL A 476 13.35 15.59 7.67
CA VAL A 476 12.58 14.36 7.90
C VAL A 476 13.47 13.35 8.62
N SER A 477 13.03 12.89 9.79
CA SER A 477 13.77 11.93 10.65
C SER A 477 13.76 10.48 10.15
N ALA A 478 13.06 10.19 9.05
CA ALA A 478 12.98 8.86 8.43
C ALA A 478 13.55 8.95 7.02
N SER A 479 14.83 8.62 6.88
CA SER A 479 15.56 8.73 5.61
C SER A 479 15.47 7.42 4.81
N PHE A 480 15.67 7.52 3.49
CA PHE A 480 15.87 6.33 2.65
C PHE A 480 17.17 5.58 3.01
N GLY A 481 18.12 6.23 3.71
CA GLY A 481 19.36 5.63 4.21
C GLY A 481 19.10 4.56 5.26
N GLU A 482 18.20 4.83 6.22
CA GLU A 482 17.76 3.83 7.20
C GLU A 482 17.09 2.63 6.52
N MET A 483 16.28 2.89 5.49
CA MET A 483 15.62 1.84 4.70
C MET A 483 16.63 0.99 3.93
N LEU A 484 17.65 1.61 3.32
CA LEU A 484 18.74 0.91 2.62
C LEU A 484 19.52 0.01 3.57
N LEU A 485 19.90 0.53 4.74
CA LEU A 485 20.59 -0.23 5.77
C LEU A 485 19.73 -1.39 6.26
N LEU A 486 18.45 -1.15 6.53
CA LEU A 486 17.52 -2.19 6.97
C LEU A 486 17.39 -3.32 5.94
N VAL A 487 17.26 -2.99 4.66
CA VAL A 487 17.23 -4.00 3.58
C VAL A 487 18.56 -4.74 3.47
N ALA A 488 19.70 -4.05 3.58
CA ALA A 488 21.00 -4.70 3.60
C ALA A 488 21.13 -5.71 4.76
N MET A 489 20.69 -5.33 5.96
CA MET A 489 20.67 -6.21 7.14
C MET A 489 19.76 -7.43 6.92
N TYR A 490 18.60 -7.26 6.29
CA TYR A 490 17.72 -8.38 5.93
C TYR A 490 18.33 -9.32 4.91
N PHE A 491 19.02 -8.81 3.90
CA PHE A 491 19.70 -9.64 2.92
C PHE A 491 20.83 -10.47 3.54
N HIS A 492 21.65 -9.88 4.41
CA HIS A 492 22.71 -10.58 5.15
C HIS A 492 22.16 -11.61 6.15
N SER A 493 21.00 -11.35 6.75
CA SER A 493 20.30 -12.29 7.65
C SER A 493 19.37 -13.29 6.95
N ASN A 494 19.28 -13.23 5.62
CA ASN A 494 18.41 -14.06 4.80
C ASN A 494 16.91 -13.97 5.18
N GLN A 495 16.47 -12.83 5.72
CA GLN A 495 15.07 -12.57 6.09
C GLN A 495 14.29 -11.91 4.95
N LEU A 496 13.99 -12.69 3.91
CA LEU A 496 13.31 -12.18 2.71
C LEU A 496 11.86 -11.75 2.97
N SER A 497 11.16 -12.38 3.94
CA SER A 497 9.78 -12.01 4.30
C SER A 497 9.67 -10.57 4.81
N SER A 498 10.61 -10.15 5.66
CA SER A 498 10.64 -8.80 6.24
C SER A 498 10.92 -7.74 5.17
N ILE A 499 11.69 -8.07 4.12
CA ILE A 499 11.87 -7.19 2.94
C ILE A 499 10.55 -7.05 2.19
N ILE A 500 9.83 -8.15 1.96
CA ILE A 500 8.53 -8.13 1.26
C ILE A 500 7.52 -7.28 2.04
N GLU A 501 7.46 -7.42 3.36
CA GLU A 501 6.60 -6.62 4.23
C GLU A 501 6.96 -5.13 4.19
N LEU A 502 8.25 -4.80 4.29
CA LEU A 502 8.75 -3.42 4.19
C LEU A 502 8.39 -2.78 2.83
N VAL A 503 8.59 -3.51 1.75
CA VAL A 503 8.27 -3.07 0.39
C VAL A 503 6.76 -2.85 0.24
N CYS A 504 5.92 -3.79 0.70
CA CYS A 504 4.47 -3.64 0.64
C CYS A 504 3.95 -2.48 1.49
N SER A 505 4.54 -2.27 2.67
CA SER A 505 4.23 -1.16 3.58
C SER A 505 4.58 0.19 2.93
N THR A 506 5.78 0.31 2.36
CA THR A 506 6.26 1.55 1.73
C THR A 506 5.47 1.90 0.46
N LEU A 507 5.16 0.91 -0.39
CA LEU A 507 4.35 1.11 -1.59
C LEU A 507 2.85 1.33 -1.26
N GLY A 508 2.42 0.98 -0.03
CA GLY A 508 1.03 1.04 0.41
C GLY A 508 0.13 0.11 -0.39
N MET A 509 0.63 -1.07 -0.79
CA MET A 509 -0.10 -2.09 -1.53
C MET A 509 0.51 -3.47 -1.31
N LYS A 510 -0.31 -4.53 -1.32
CA LYS A 510 0.15 -5.92 -1.16
C LYS A 510 0.49 -6.50 -2.54
N ILE A 511 1.76 -6.79 -2.77
CA ILE A 511 2.26 -7.39 -4.02
C ILE A 511 2.91 -8.74 -3.69
N ALA A 512 2.63 -9.76 -4.49
CA ALA A 512 3.28 -11.06 -4.35
C ALA A 512 4.68 -11.03 -5.00
N ILE A 513 5.71 -10.84 -4.17
CA ILE A 513 7.12 -10.89 -4.61
C ILE A 513 7.65 -12.30 -4.39
N LYS A 514 8.18 -12.94 -5.45
CA LYS A 514 8.77 -14.28 -5.34
C LYS A 514 10.14 -14.20 -4.66
N PRO A 515 10.46 -14.99 -3.62
CA PRO A 515 11.77 -14.95 -2.98
C PRO A 515 12.95 -15.17 -3.96
N GLY A 516 12.76 -15.99 -4.99
CA GLY A 516 13.77 -16.25 -6.01
C GLY A 516 14.12 -15.05 -6.89
N SER A 517 13.20 -14.09 -7.11
CA SER A 517 13.49 -12.89 -7.90
C SER A 517 14.42 -11.93 -7.17
N LEU A 518 14.46 -11.97 -5.85
CA LEU A 518 15.35 -11.14 -5.01
C LEU A 518 16.80 -11.63 -4.99
N SER A 519 17.12 -12.78 -5.59
CA SER A 519 18.47 -13.36 -5.57
C SER A 519 19.52 -12.43 -6.19
N LYS A 520 19.24 -11.87 -7.36
CA LYS A 520 20.12 -10.89 -8.03
C LYS A 520 20.33 -9.65 -7.17
N MET A 521 19.25 -9.09 -6.63
CA MET A 521 19.30 -7.92 -5.75
C MET A 521 20.07 -8.20 -4.47
N LYS A 522 19.92 -9.40 -3.88
CA LYS A 522 20.69 -9.86 -2.73
C LYS A 522 22.18 -9.87 -3.04
N THR A 523 22.60 -10.41 -4.19
CA THR A 523 24.02 -10.41 -4.59
C THR A 523 24.55 -8.99 -4.68
N ILE A 524 23.87 -8.10 -5.40
CA ILE A 524 24.29 -6.70 -5.55
C ILE A 524 24.41 -5.99 -4.20
N PHE A 525 23.39 -6.12 -3.33
CA PHE A 525 23.42 -5.53 -2.00
C PHE A 525 24.52 -6.09 -1.11
N THR A 526 24.72 -7.42 -1.10
CA THR A 526 25.65 -8.07 -0.17
C THR A 526 27.11 -8.07 -0.65
N GLN A 527 27.36 -7.98 -1.95
CA GLN A 527 28.69 -8.11 -2.54
C GLN A 527 29.24 -6.80 -3.11
N GLU A 528 28.40 -5.89 -3.60
CA GLU A 528 28.86 -4.67 -4.28
C GLU A 528 28.63 -3.40 -3.46
N ILE A 529 27.42 -3.23 -2.92
CA ILE A 529 27.00 -1.97 -2.29
C ILE A 529 27.27 -1.98 -0.78
N PHE A 530 26.69 -2.94 -0.08
CA PHE A 530 26.77 -3.10 1.37
C PHE A 530 27.47 -4.41 1.71
N THR A 531 28.76 -4.47 1.43
CA THR A 531 29.61 -5.61 1.82
C THR A 531 29.49 -5.89 3.32
N GLU A 532 29.76 -7.14 3.73
CA GLU A 532 29.79 -7.54 5.15
C GLU A 532 30.64 -6.53 5.97
N GLN A 533 31.74 -6.03 5.41
CA GLN A 533 32.59 -5.01 6.02
C GLN A 533 31.89 -3.68 6.27
N VAL A 534 31.23 -3.12 5.25
CA VAL A 534 30.58 -1.80 5.33
C VAL A 534 29.41 -1.82 6.31
N VAL A 535 28.59 -2.89 6.26
CA VAL A 535 27.46 -3.09 7.18
C VAL A 535 27.97 -3.25 8.62
N THR A 536 29.04 -4.02 8.83
CA THR A 536 29.65 -4.18 10.15
C THR A 536 30.18 -2.86 10.71
N ALA A 537 30.78 -2.01 9.88
CA ALA A 537 31.26 -0.69 10.31
C ALA A 537 30.11 0.27 10.63
N HIS A 538 28.98 0.21 9.92
CA HIS A 538 27.79 1.02 10.21
C HIS A 538 27.03 0.53 11.44
N ALA A 539 27.05 -0.77 11.72
CA ALA A 539 26.33 -1.37 12.84
C ALA A 539 26.63 -0.72 14.21
N VAL A 540 27.83 -0.16 14.41
CA VAL A 540 28.21 0.53 15.67
C VAL A 540 27.53 1.91 15.80
N ARG A 541 27.23 2.55 14.67
CA ARG A 541 26.58 3.87 14.61
C ARG A 541 25.06 3.80 14.72
N VAL A 542 24.46 2.63 14.46
CA VAL A 542 23.02 2.41 14.61
C VAL A 542 22.61 2.69 16.05
N ALA A 543 21.57 3.50 16.25
CA ALA A 543 21.03 3.80 17.57
C ALA A 543 20.53 2.52 18.26
N VAL A 544 20.65 2.48 19.59
CA VAL A 544 20.04 1.42 20.39
C VAL A 544 18.51 1.59 20.39
N THR A 545 17.79 0.47 20.50
CA THR A 545 16.34 0.52 20.67
C THR A 545 16.02 0.94 22.09
N ASN A 546 15.40 2.11 22.26
CA ASN A 546 14.94 2.62 23.54
C ASN A 546 13.79 1.77 24.08
N ASN A 547 13.80 1.48 25.39
CA ASN A 547 12.79 0.66 26.08
C ASN A 547 12.50 -0.69 25.38
N LEU A 548 13.55 -1.39 24.94
CA LEU A 548 13.41 -2.67 24.24
C LEU A 548 12.64 -3.68 25.11
N SER A 549 11.54 -4.22 24.59
CA SER A 549 10.71 -5.25 25.24
C SER A 549 10.17 -6.26 24.21
N ALA A 550 9.61 -7.37 24.66
CA ALA A 550 8.98 -8.38 23.80
C ALA A 550 7.73 -7.89 23.07
N ASN A 551 7.18 -6.74 23.46
CA ASN A 551 6.00 -6.15 22.84
C ASN A 551 6.33 -5.39 21.55
N ILE A 552 7.60 -5.09 21.29
CA ILE A 552 8.00 -4.39 20.08
C ILE A 552 8.11 -5.39 18.93
N SER A 553 7.20 -5.27 17.96
CA SER A 553 7.16 -6.12 16.77
C SER A 553 8.03 -5.57 15.64
N GLY A 554 8.53 -6.46 14.79
CA GLY A 554 9.36 -6.12 13.63
C GLY A 554 10.82 -6.51 13.82
N PHE A 555 11.66 -6.23 12.83
CA PHE A 555 13.09 -6.51 12.94
C PHE A 555 13.83 -5.29 13.46
N LEU A 556 14.22 -5.38 14.72
CA LEU A 556 14.99 -4.38 15.41
C LEU A 556 16.50 -4.54 15.15
N PRO A 557 17.31 -3.49 15.37
CA PRO A 557 18.77 -3.54 15.30
C PRO A 557 19.39 -4.76 16.02
N ILE A 558 18.80 -5.20 17.14
CA ILE A 558 19.25 -6.36 17.91
C ILE A 558 19.39 -7.65 17.08
N HIS A 559 18.50 -7.88 16.10
CA HIS A 559 18.54 -9.08 15.26
C HIS A 559 19.69 -9.04 14.27
N CYS A 560 19.98 -7.86 13.71
CA CYS A 560 21.15 -7.69 12.85
C CYS A 560 22.44 -7.87 13.64
N ILE A 561 22.57 -7.19 14.78
CA ILE A 561 23.77 -7.29 15.62
C ILE A 561 24.00 -8.74 16.05
N TYR A 562 22.95 -9.45 16.44
CA TYR A 562 23.02 -10.89 16.74
C TYR A 562 23.53 -11.70 15.53
N GLN A 563 23.00 -11.46 14.33
CA GLN A 563 23.41 -12.18 13.13
C GLN A 563 24.86 -11.90 12.75
N LEU A 564 25.30 -10.63 12.83
CA LEU A 564 26.69 -10.22 12.57
C LEU A 564 27.66 -10.80 13.61
N LEU A 565 27.24 -10.90 14.87
CA LEU A 565 28.01 -11.60 15.91
C LEU A 565 28.10 -13.10 15.61
N ARG A 566 27.00 -13.73 15.20
CA ARG A 566 26.94 -15.15 14.82
C ARG A 566 27.81 -15.46 13.59
N SER A 567 27.86 -14.58 12.59
CA SER A 567 28.72 -14.73 11.41
C SER A 567 30.19 -14.35 11.65
N ARG A 568 30.52 -13.91 12.87
CA ARG A 568 31.85 -13.41 13.28
C ARG A 568 32.32 -12.18 12.50
N ALA A 569 31.41 -11.41 11.92
CA ALA A 569 31.71 -10.24 11.08
C ALA A 569 32.53 -9.16 11.83
N PHE A 570 32.13 -8.84 13.06
CA PHE A 570 32.83 -7.87 13.93
C PHE A 570 34.29 -8.26 14.18
N THR A 571 34.56 -9.55 14.37
CA THR A 571 35.93 -10.04 14.56
C THR A 571 36.72 -10.03 13.25
N LYS A 572 36.12 -10.49 12.13
CA LYS A 572 36.75 -10.48 10.80
C LYS A 572 37.20 -9.07 10.38
N HIS A 573 36.36 -8.06 10.61
CA HIS A 573 36.57 -6.69 10.15
C HIS A 573 37.12 -5.74 11.23
N LYS A 574 37.51 -6.27 12.40
CA LYS A 574 38.09 -5.50 13.51
C LYS A 574 37.24 -4.30 13.99
N VAL A 575 35.92 -4.49 14.06
CA VAL A 575 34.98 -3.50 14.60
C VAL A 575 34.53 -3.90 16.01
N SER A 576 34.68 -3.02 17.00
CA SER A 576 34.24 -3.25 18.38
C SER A 576 32.77 -2.88 18.58
N ILE A 577 31.96 -3.82 19.10
CA ILE A 577 30.52 -3.60 19.33
C ILE A 577 30.14 -3.46 20.82
N LYS A 578 31.13 -3.51 21.72
CA LYS A 578 30.94 -3.48 23.18
C LYS A 578 30.00 -2.36 23.63
N ASP A 579 30.28 -1.12 23.23
CA ASP A 579 29.55 0.05 23.73
C ASP A 579 28.09 0.04 23.30
N TRP A 580 27.80 -0.51 22.11
CA TRP A 580 26.44 -0.67 21.62
C TRP A 580 25.69 -1.71 22.45
N ILE A 581 26.30 -2.88 22.71
CA ILE A 581 25.71 -3.95 23.53
C ILE A 581 25.43 -3.42 24.94
N TYR A 582 26.39 -2.76 25.58
CA TYR A 582 26.22 -2.19 26.92
C TYR A 582 25.07 -1.18 26.96
N ARG A 583 25.02 -0.23 26.01
CA ARG A 583 23.92 0.74 25.90
C ARG A 583 22.57 0.05 25.66
N GLN A 584 22.52 -0.96 24.78
CA GLN A 584 21.29 -1.68 24.49
C GLN A 584 20.77 -2.43 25.71
N LEU A 585 21.64 -3.05 26.53
CA LEU A 585 21.23 -3.71 27.77
C LEU A 585 20.69 -2.69 28.80
N CYS A 586 21.23 -1.48 28.84
CA CYS A 586 20.74 -0.40 29.70
C CYS A 586 19.34 0.10 29.31
N GLU A 587 19.01 0.07 28.01
CA GLU A 587 17.73 0.54 27.45
C GLU A 587 16.67 -0.57 27.34
N THR A 588 16.85 -1.70 28.04
CA THR A 588 15.87 -2.81 28.03
C THR A 588 14.87 -2.73 29.17
N THR A 589 13.64 -3.15 28.90
CA THR A 589 12.52 -3.15 29.84
C THR A 589 11.80 -4.49 29.82
N THR A 590 10.91 -4.73 30.80
CA THR A 590 10.06 -5.92 30.79
C THR A 590 8.84 -5.73 29.91
N PRO A 591 8.31 -6.81 29.27
CA PRO A 591 8.82 -8.17 29.23
C PRO A 591 10.10 -8.32 28.38
N ILE A 592 10.98 -9.27 28.73
CA ILE A 592 12.29 -9.44 28.04
C ILE A 592 12.11 -9.91 26.60
N HIS A 593 12.78 -9.22 25.67
CA HIS A 593 12.83 -9.64 24.27
C HIS A 593 13.60 -10.98 24.11
N THR A 594 13.02 -11.89 23.34
CA THR A 594 13.52 -13.25 23.09
C THR A 594 14.96 -13.35 22.55
N GLN A 595 15.48 -12.28 21.94
CA GLN A 595 16.79 -12.26 21.29
C GLN A 595 17.92 -11.80 22.22
N LEU A 596 17.59 -11.25 23.41
CA LEU A 596 18.59 -10.70 24.34
C LEU A 596 19.54 -11.77 24.90
N ILE A 597 19.01 -12.91 25.34
CA ILE A 597 19.83 -14.01 25.88
C ILE A 597 20.78 -14.56 24.79
N PRO A 598 20.29 -14.95 23.59
CA PRO A 598 21.18 -15.39 22.51
C PRO A 598 22.21 -14.33 22.07
N LEU A 599 21.86 -13.04 22.13
CA LEU A 599 22.79 -11.96 21.82
C LEU A 599 23.94 -11.91 22.82
N ILE A 600 23.64 -11.97 24.12
CA ILE A 600 24.65 -11.98 25.19
C ILE A 600 25.57 -13.19 25.01
N ASP A 601 25.01 -14.38 24.75
CA ASP A 601 25.78 -15.60 24.55
C ASP A 601 26.68 -15.52 23.30
N ALA A 602 26.16 -15.00 22.18
CA ALA A 602 26.95 -14.78 20.96
C ALA A 602 28.07 -13.75 21.18
N TYR A 603 27.81 -12.72 21.98
CA TYR A 603 28.80 -11.71 22.34
C TYR A 603 29.91 -12.30 23.25
N ILE A 604 29.57 -13.08 24.27
CA ILE A 604 30.55 -13.78 25.12
C ILE A 604 31.44 -14.71 24.28
N ASN A 605 30.82 -15.49 23.40
CA ASN A 605 31.54 -16.35 22.46
C ASN A 605 32.45 -15.56 21.50
N SER A 606 32.08 -14.32 21.14
CA SER A 606 32.92 -13.42 20.32
C SER A 606 34.18 -12.93 21.03
N ILE A 607 34.16 -12.88 22.37
CA ILE A 607 35.30 -12.47 23.20
C ILE A 607 36.25 -13.64 23.41
N LEU A 608 35.71 -14.82 23.76
CA LEU A 608 36.49 -15.98 24.19
C LEU A 608 37.03 -16.83 23.03
N THR A 609 36.25 -17.00 21.95
CA THR A 609 36.64 -17.82 20.80
C THR A 609 37.28 -16.96 19.70
N PRO A 610 38.50 -17.27 19.22
CA PRO A 610 39.10 -16.54 18.10
C PRO A 610 38.37 -16.84 16.79
N ALA A 611 38.33 -15.86 15.88
CA ALA A 611 37.69 -16.03 14.57
C ALA A 611 38.51 -16.88 13.59
N SER A 612 39.83 -16.95 13.74
CA SER A 612 40.72 -17.76 12.89
C SER A 612 42.07 -18.01 13.56
N LYS A 613 42.74 -19.11 13.20
CA LYS A 613 44.12 -19.44 13.66
C LYS A 613 45.15 -18.36 13.26
N ALA A 614 44.85 -17.56 12.24
CA ALA A 614 45.75 -16.53 11.70
C ALA A 614 45.66 -15.16 12.40
N ASN A 615 44.51 -14.84 13.03
CA ASN A 615 44.31 -13.59 13.78
C ASN A 615 43.89 -13.96 15.22
N PRO A 616 44.86 -14.17 16.12
CA PRO A 616 44.58 -14.55 17.48
C PRO A 616 44.08 -13.39 18.35
N GLU A 617 43.99 -12.14 17.88
CA GLU A 617 43.45 -11.03 18.67
C GLU A 617 41.92 -10.95 18.64
N ALA A 618 41.32 -10.62 19.79
CA ALA A 618 39.88 -10.55 19.97
C ALA A 618 39.52 -9.07 19.91
N THR A 619 38.77 -8.69 18.89
CA THR A 619 38.33 -7.31 18.68
C THR A 619 37.40 -6.84 19.79
N ASN A 620 36.52 -7.73 20.27
CA ASN A 620 35.58 -7.43 21.33
C ASN A 620 36.22 -7.65 22.70
N GLN A 621 36.04 -6.67 23.58
CA GLN A 621 36.53 -6.71 24.96
C GLN A 621 35.37 -6.96 25.93
N PRO A 622 35.60 -7.60 27.09
CA PRO A 622 34.61 -7.67 28.16
C PRO A 622 34.12 -6.29 28.60
N ILE A 623 32.91 -6.24 29.16
CA ILE A 623 32.40 -5.05 29.84
C ILE A 623 33.31 -4.77 31.05
N THR A 624 33.67 -3.50 31.27
CA THR A 624 34.62 -3.16 32.33
C THR A 624 33.97 -3.24 33.71
N GLU A 625 34.76 -3.51 34.74
CA GLU A 625 34.27 -3.54 36.12
C GLU A 625 33.63 -2.21 36.54
N GLN A 626 34.16 -1.08 36.07
CA GLN A 626 33.58 0.24 36.35
C GLN A 626 32.20 0.42 35.72
N GLU A 627 31.99 -0.06 34.49
CA GLU A 627 30.68 -0.03 33.84
C GLU A 627 29.68 -0.94 34.56
N ILE A 628 30.13 -2.13 34.98
CA ILE A 628 29.32 -3.06 35.77
C ILE A 628 28.90 -2.40 37.10
N LEU A 629 29.85 -1.84 37.85
CA LEU A 629 29.58 -1.20 39.13
C LEU A 629 28.61 -0.03 39.00
N ARG A 630 28.68 0.79 37.93
CA ARG A 630 27.72 1.90 37.71
C ARG A 630 26.27 1.42 37.64
N VAL A 631 26.02 0.20 37.17
CA VAL A 631 24.67 -0.39 37.11
C VAL A 631 24.17 -0.78 38.50
N PHE A 632 25.07 -1.19 39.41
CA PHE A 632 24.74 -1.67 40.76
C PHE A 632 24.91 -0.64 41.88
N GLN A 633 25.60 0.49 41.64
CA GLN A 633 25.90 1.57 42.60
C GLN A 633 24.68 2.33 43.15
N SER A 634 23.45 1.96 42.76
CA SER A 634 22.20 2.46 43.38
C SER A 634 21.46 1.40 44.22
N SER A 635 21.97 0.17 44.30
CA SER A 635 21.40 -0.92 45.11
C SER A 635 21.92 -0.89 46.56
N ALA A 636 23.16 -0.44 46.75
CA ALA A 636 23.80 -0.34 48.06
C ALA A 636 23.72 1.09 48.63
N GLY A 637 22.66 1.38 49.38
CA GLY A 637 22.78 2.13 50.64
C GLY A 637 23.14 3.63 50.67
N GLN A 638 23.36 4.35 49.57
CA GLN A 638 23.66 5.80 49.66
C GLN A 638 22.40 6.67 49.54
N ALA A 639 21.64 6.71 50.63
CA ALA A 639 20.55 7.68 50.84
C ALA A 639 21.14 9.06 51.19
N ASP A 640 21.72 9.74 50.20
CA ASP A 640 22.07 11.15 50.40
C ASP A 640 20.81 12.00 50.28
N SER A 641 20.56 12.75 51.34
CA SER A 641 19.29 13.40 51.64
C SER A 641 19.11 14.66 50.82
N SER A 642 18.74 14.55 49.53
CA SER A 642 18.18 15.65 48.73
C SER A 642 17.62 15.15 47.39
N ARG A 643 16.28 15.24 47.24
CA ARG A 643 15.50 15.06 46.00
C ARG A 643 15.43 13.65 45.40
N GLY A 644 14.44 12.86 45.88
CA GLY A 644 13.72 11.84 45.09
C GLY A 644 14.56 10.94 44.16
N GLY A 645 15.60 10.30 44.69
CA GLY A 645 16.51 9.44 43.93
C GLY A 645 15.79 8.28 43.24
N ARG A 646 15.42 8.49 41.97
CA ARG A 646 15.03 7.40 41.06
C ARG A 646 16.24 6.49 40.87
N GLN A 647 16.06 5.18 41.07
CA GLN A 647 17.02 4.19 40.59
C GLN A 647 17.37 4.51 39.13
N ARG A 648 18.66 4.74 38.84
CA ARG A 648 19.10 5.18 37.50
C ARG A 648 19.02 4.06 36.46
N TYR A 649 19.09 2.81 36.90
CA TYR A 649 19.01 1.61 36.07
C TYR A 649 17.95 0.65 36.61
N SER A 650 17.18 0.03 35.71
CA SER A 650 16.09 -0.88 36.06
C SER A 650 16.60 -2.21 36.63
N ILE A 651 15.72 -2.94 37.33
CA ILE A 651 16.01 -4.30 37.79
C ILE A 651 16.34 -5.23 36.61
N THR A 652 15.71 -5.03 35.45
CA THR A 652 15.93 -5.80 34.23
C THR A 652 17.38 -5.64 33.74
N THR A 653 17.89 -4.41 33.71
CA THR A 653 19.30 -4.15 33.35
C THR A 653 20.25 -4.83 34.33
N GLN A 654 19.98 -4.71 35.64
CA GLN A 654 20.79 -5.36 36.68
C GLN A 654 20.84 -6.90 36.50
N LEU A 655 19.70 -7.51 36.18
CA LEU A 655 19.59 -8.95 35.94
C LEU A 655 20.29 -9.40 34.64
N LEU A 656 20.18 -8.62 33.57
CA LEU A 656 20.87 -8.93 32.30
C LEU A 656 22.39 -8.80 32.43
N ILE A 657 22.88 -7.80 33.17
CA ILE A 657 24.30 -7.66 33.46
C ILE A 657 24.79 -8.78 34.40
N LEU A 658 24.00 -9.17 35.40
CA LEU A 658 24.30 -10.34 36.24
C LEU A 658 24.39 -11.61 35.39
N TYR A 659 23.44 -11.84 34.49
CA TYR A 659 23.46 -12.96 33.56
C TYR A 659 24.71 -12.95 32.69
N TYR A 660 25.07 -11.81 32.12
CA TYR A 660 26.31 -11.65 31.35
C TYR A 660 27.56 -12.04 32.16
N ILE A 661 27.68 -11.57 33.40
CA ILE A 661 28.85 -11.85 34.26
C ILE A 661 28.95 -13.34 34.56
N LEU A 662 27.85 -13.96 35.01
CA LEU A 662 27.82 -15.38 35.38
C LEU A 662 28.07 -16.28 34.17
N SER A 663 27.46 -15.96 33.02
CA SER A 663 27.69 -16.68 31.76
C SER A 663 29.11 -16.48 31.24
N TYR A 664 29.72 -15.31 31.44
CA TYR A 664 31.11 -15.06 31.04
C TYR A 664 32.09 -15.92 31.85
N GLU A 665 31.93 -15.98 33.17
CA GLU A 665 32.77 -16.82 34.05
C GLU A 665 32.60 -18.31 33.75
N GLU A 666 31.36 -18.80 33.57
CA GLU A 666 31.09 -20.21 33.19
C GLU A 666 31.80 -20.57 31.87
N ASN A 667 31.67 -19.72 30.84
CA ASN A 667 32.28 -19.97 29.54
C ASN A 667 33.81 -19.81 29.56
N LEU A 668 34.34 -18.92 30.40
CA LEU A 668 35.78 -18.74 30.61
C LEU A 668 36.39 -20.01 31.21
N LEU A 669 35.75 -20.56 32.25
CA LEU A 669 36.11 -21.84 32.87
C LEU A 669 36.05 -22.99 31.86
N ALA A 670 34.95 -23.12 31.11
CA ALA A 670 34.79 -24.15 30.09
C ALA A 670 35.85 -24.07 28.98
N SER A 671 36.25 -22.86 28.59
CA SER A 671 37.20 -22.62 27.48
C SER A 671 38.68 -22.62 27.92
N THR A 672 38.97 -22.81 29.21
CA THR A 672 40.32 -22.69 29.78
C THR A 672 41.37 -23.53 29.05
N LYS A 673 41.03 -24.78 28.67
CA LYS A 673 41.96 -25.67 27.94
C LYS A 673 42.33 -25.13 26.56
N GLN A 674 41.36 -24.58 25.83
CA GLN A 674 41.56 -24.00 24.51
C GLN A 674 42.35 -22.68 24.58
N LEU A 675 42.05 -21.85 25.58
CA LEU A 675 42.72 -20.57 25.81
C LEU A 675 44.19 -20.74 26.25
N ALA A 676 44.48 -21.76 27.07
CA ALA A 676 45.82 -22.12 27.48
C ALA A 676 46.70 -22.56 26.29
N LEU A 677 46.15 -23.36 25.37
CA LEU A 677 46.81 -23.74 24.11
C LEU A 677 47.13 -22.52 23.24
N MET A 678 46.35 -21.46 23.34
CA MET A 678 46.50 -20.22 22.57
C MET A 678 47.33 -19.14 23.28
N LYS A 679 47.89 -19.43 24.47
CA LYS A 679 48.63 -18.47 25.31
C LYS A 679 47.87 -17.17 25.62
N ARG A 680 46.53 -17.22 25.66
CA ARG A 680 45.69 -16.06 26.00
C ARG A 680 45.24 -16.16 27.45
N LYS A 681 45.41 -15.06 28.18
CA LYS A 681 44.88 -14.89 29.54
C LYS A 681 43.75 -13.85 29.49
N PRO A 682 42.50 -14.25 29.16
CA PRO A 682 41.38 -13.32 29.33
C PRO A 682 41.29 -12.88 30.80
N LYS A 683 40.88 -11.63 31.01
CA LYS A 683 40.73 -11.07 32.36
C LYS A 683 39.46 -11.63 32.98
N SER A 684 39.59 -12.45 34.02
CA SER A 684 38.48 -12.81 34.90
C SER A 684 38.15 -11.59 35.79
N TYR A 685 36.90 -11.52 36.23
CA TYR A 685 36.46 -10.44 37.12
C TYR A 685 37.03 -10.63 38.53
N SER A 686 37.33 -9.52 39.19
CA SER A 686 37.88 -9.55 40.55
C SER A 686 36.85 -10.09 41.56
N ALA A 687 37.33 -10.83 42.57
CA ALA A 687 36.49 -11.28 43.68
C ALA A 687 35.81 -10.10 44.40
N ALA A 688 36.49 -8.94 44.47
CA ALA A 688 35.96 -7.72 45.06
C ALA A 688 34.73 -7.17 44.31
N LEU A 689 34.69 -7.30 42.97
CA LEU A 689 33.51 -6.95 42.19
C LEU A 689 32.33 -7.86 42.53
N MET A 690 32.57 -9.17 42.55
CA MET A 690 31.53 -10.16 42.82
C MET A 690 30.98 -10.10 44.25
N ASP A 691 31.70 -9.47 45.17
CA ASP A 691 31.26 -9.22 46.55
C ASP A 691 30.31 -8.03 46.66
N GLN A 692 30.47 -7.03 45.79
CA GLN A 692 29.62 -5.83 45.80
C GLN A 692 28.26 -6.05 45.11
N ILE A 693 28.09 -7.14 44.36
CA ILE A 693 26.86 -7.43 43.62
C ILE A 693 25.95 -8.28 44.50
N PRO A 694 24.72 -7.81 44.83
CA PRO A 694 23.79 -8.56 45.67
C PRO A 694 23.07 -9.65 44.84
N ILE A 695 23.80 -10.70 44.48
CA ILE A 695 23.33 -11.76 43.55
C ILE A 695 22.02 -12.39 44.03
N LYS A 696 21.94 -12.76 45.31
CA LYS A 696 20.77 -13.45 45.88
C LYS A 696 19.52 -12.56 45.83
N TYR A 697 19.62 -11.31 46.28
CA TYR A 697 18.55 -10.31 46.16
C TYR A 697 18.02 -10.19 44.72
N LEU A 698 18.91 -10.08 43.73
CA LEU A 698 18.50 -9.94 42.33
C LEU A 698 17.74 -11.18 41.84
N VAL A 699 18.22 -12.38 42.14
CA VAL A 699 17.55 -13.63 41.73
C VAL A 699 16.17 -13.76 42.39
N THR A 700 16.03 -13.38 43.67
CA THR A 700 14.73 -13.35 44.36
C THR A 700 13.76 -12.34 43.73
N GLN A 701 14.24 -11.15 43.35
CA GLN A 701 13.42 -10.18 42.60
C GLN A 701 12.97 -10.73 41.24
N ALA A 702 13.85 -11.47 40.54
CA ALA A 702 13.49 -12.12 39.28
C ALA A 702 12.43 -13.21 39.46
N GLN A 703 12.44 -13.92 40.60
CA GLN A 703 11.42 -14.92 40.94
C GLN A 703 10.02 -14.28 41.09
N GLY A 704 9.93 -13.08 41.64
CA GLY A 704 8.68 -12.32 41.74
C GLY A 704 8.09 -11.89 40.38
N LEU A 705 8.88 -11.92 39.31
CA LEU A 705 8.54 -11.43 37.97
C LEU A 705 8.54 -12.54 36.91
N GLN A 706 8.20 -13.78 37.29
CA GLN A 706 8.28 -14.98 36.44
C GLN A 706 7.56 -14.85 35.08
N GLN A 707 6.43 -14.16 35.00
CA GLN A 707 5.68 -14.02 33.73
C GLN A 707 6.43 -13.18 32.70
N GLU A 708 7.23 -12.21 33.14
CA GLU A 708 7.93 -11.24 32.27
C GLU A 708 9.40 -11.59 32.03
N LEU A 709 10.00 -12.35 32.95
CA LEU A 709 11.44 -12.68 32.99
C LEU A 709 11.72 -14.19 32.90
N GLY A 710 10.72 -15.04 32.63
CA GLY A 710 10.81 -16.49 32.81
C GLY A 710 12.06 -17.15 32.21
N GLY A 711 12.41 -16.81 30.96
CA GLY A 711 13.62 -17.32 30.31
C GLY A 711 14.93 -16.87 30.97
N LEU A 712 15.00 -15.61 31.43
CA LEU A 712 16.19 -15.07 32.11
C LEU A 712 16.33 -15.64 33.53
N HIS A 713 15.24 -15.73 34.28
CA HIS A 713 15.25 -16.26 35.64
C HIS A 713 15.72 -17.72 35.68
N SER A 714 15.20 -18.56 34.78
CA SER A 714 15.62 -19.97 34.67
C SER A 714 17.13 -20.09 34.38
N ALA A 715 17.64 -19.27 33.45
CA ALA A 715 19.05 -19.27 33.10
C ALA A 715 19.94 -18.78 34.26
N LEU A 716 19.52 -17.72 34.96
CA LEU A 716 20.22 -17.21 36.15
C LEU A 716 20.25 -18.23 37.30
N LEU A 717 19.13 -18.90 37.58
CA LEU A 717 19.06 -19.90 38.64
C LEU A 717 19.96 -21.10 38.34
N ARG A 718 20.01 -21.54 37.07
CA ARG A 718 20.96 -22.58 36.62
C ARG A 718 22.40 -22.16 36.88
N LEU A 719 22.78 -20.95 36.49
CA LEU A 719 24.12 -20.40 36.68
C LEU A 719 24.48 -20.21 38.16
N LEU A 720 23.50 -19.84 39.00
CA LEU A 720 23.69 -19.71 40.44
C LEU A 720 23.97 -21.07 41.08
N ALA A 721 23.19 -22.09 40.73
CA ALA A 721 23.34 -23.44 41.25
C ALA A 721 24.69 -24.07 40.90
N THR A 722 25.27 -23.74 39.74
CA THR A 722 26.58 -24.24 39.31
C THR A 722 27.73 -23.43 39.90
N ASN A 723 27.67 -22.10 39.85
CA ASN A 723 28.80 -21.24 40.22
C ASN A 723 28.84 -20.89 41.72
N TYR A 724 27.67 -20.82 42.38
CA TYR A 724 27.52 -20.38 43.77
C TYR A 724 26.62 -21.35 44.58
N PRO A 725 27.01 -22.64 44.73
CA PRO A 725 26.18 -23.62 45.43
C PRO A 725 25.89 -23.26 46.89
N HIS A 726 26.80 -22.51 47.54
CA HIS A 726 26.63 -22.01 48.90
C HIS A 726 25.50 -20.97 49.03
N LEU A 727 25.09 -20.32 47.95
CA LEU A 727 23.94 -19.41 47.95
C LEU A 727 22.62 -20.15 47.74
N CYS A 728 22.65 -21.43 47.35
CA CYS A 728 21.48 -22.27 47.05
C CYS A 728 21.15 -23.26 48.18
N LEU A 729 21.58 -22.98 49.42
CA LEU A 729 21.23 -23.78 50.59
C LEU A 729 19.72 -23.69 50.85
N VAL A 730 19.04 -24.83 50.86
CA VAL A 730 17.57 -24.89 50.97
C VAL A 730 17.07 -24.19 52.23
N GLU A 731 17.76 -24.35 53.36
CA GLU A 731 17.41 -23.72 54.63
C GLU A 731 17.31 -22.18 54.54
N ASP A 732 18.17 -21.57 53.72
CA ASP A 732 18.23 -20.11 53.57
C ASP A 732 17.17 -19.55 52.62
N TRP A 733 16.50 -20.40 51.83
CA TRP A 733 15.43 -20.02 50.90
C TRP A 733 14.04 -20.35 51.47
N VAL A 734 13.92 -21.43 52.25
CA VAL A 734 12.66 -21.86 52.89
C VAL A 734 12.21 -20.88 53.99
N CYS A 735 13.12 -20.13 54.60
CA CYS A 735 12.79 -19.12 55.61
C CYS A 735 11.84 -18.01 55.10
N GLU A 736 11.71 -17.82 53.78
CA GLU A 736 10.82 -16.82 53.18
C GLU A 736 9.40 -17.35 52.89
N GLU A 737 9.14 -18.65 53.01
CA GLU A 737 7.80 -19.19 52.72
C GLU A 737 6.76 -18.77 53.79
N GLU A 738 5.62 -18.28 53.33
CA GLU A 738 4.55 -17.80 54.21
C GLU A 738 3.85 -18.96 54.92
N VAL A 739 4.10 -19.13 56.22
CA VAL A 739 3.45 -20.18 57.02
C VAL A 739 1.97 -19.88 57.31
N THR A 740 1.60 -18.60 57.50
CA THR A 740 0.22 -18.21 57.90
C THR A 740 -0.25 -16.84 57.37
N GLY A 741 0.55 -16.13 56.55
CA GLY A 741 0.20 -14.79 56.04
C GLY A 741 0.10 -13.67 57.09
N THR A 742 0.54 -13.91 58.33
CA THR A 742 0.41 -12.97 59.47
C THR A 742 1.39 -11.79 59.39
N LEU A 743 2.60 -12.01 58.87
CA LEU A 743 3.66 -11.00 58.80
C LEU A 743 3.32 -9.83 57.84
N PRO A 744 2.79 -10.06 56.61
CA PRO A 744 2.32 -8.98 55.73
C PRO A 744 1.18 -8.15 56.34
N LEU A 745 0.28 -8.78 57.11
CA LEU A 745 -0.82 -8.08 57.80
C LEU A 745 -0.29 -7.15 58.90
N LEU A 746 0.61 -7.66 59.76
CA LEU A 746 1.27 -6.85 60.79
C LEU A 746 2.04 -5.67 60.17
N ARG A 747 2.71 -5.92 59.04
CA ARG A 747 3.41 -4.90 58.27
C ARG A 747 2.48 -3.76 57.82
N ARG A 748 1.31 -4.11 57.25
CA ARG A 748 0.30 -3.13 56.82
C ARG A 748 -0.32 -2.35 57.99
N MET A 749 -0.53 -2.99 59.13
CA MET A 749 -1.17 -2.35 60.30
C MET A 749 -0.20 -1.49 61.12
N MET A 750 1.05 -1.91 61.30
CA MET A 750 1.98 -1.31 62.25
C MET A 750 2.91 -0.26 61.61
N LEU A 751 3.31 -0.41 60.35
CA LEU A 751 4.22 0.56 59.69
C LEU A 751 3.63 1.98 59.56
N PRO A 752 2.34 2.19 59.23
CA PRO A 752 1.77 3.54 59.17
C PRO A 752 1.76 4.26 60.52
N PHE A 753 1.62 3.51 61.61
CA PHE A 753 1.55 4.04 62.97
C PHE A 753 2.94 4.36 63.54
N ILE A 754 3.98 3.67 63.06
CA ILE A 754 5.38 3.87 63.46
C ILE A 754 6.08 4.75 62.40
N ALA A 755 5.67 6.01 62.31
CA ALA A 755 6.14 6.99 61.30
C ALA A 755 7.56 7.56 61.57
N ARG A 756 8.51 6.75 62.07
CA ARG A 756 9.91 7.17 62.25
C ARG A 756 10.84 6.22 61.50
N ARG A 757 11.31 6.65 60.32
CA ARG A 757 12.50 6.05 59.71
C ARG A 757 13.69 6.34 60.61
N TYR A 758 14.26 5.30 61.19
CA TYR A 758 15.49 5.43 61.95
C TYR A 758 16.67 5.54 60.97
N THR A 759 17.63 6.42 61.23
CA THR A 759 18.86 6.49 60.42
C THR A 759 19.89 5.49 60.94
N GLN A 760 20.84 5.06 60.09
CA GLN A 760 21.98 4.21 60.47
C GLN A 760 22.71 4.76 61.71
N ASN A 761 22.92 6.07 61.77
CA ASN A 761 23.56 6.75 62.91
C ASN A 761 22.76 6.63 64.21
N GLN A 762 21.43 6.68 64.16
CA GLN A 762 20.57 6.52 65.33
C GLN A 762 20.59 5.09 65.86
N LEU A 763 20.67 4.10 64.97
CA LEU A 763 20.83 2.69 65.34
C LEU A 763 22.20 2.47 66.01
N HIS A 764 23.27 2.98 65.40
CA HIS A 764 24.62 2.86 65.95
C HIS A 764 24.76 3.54 67.32
N GLN A 765 24.22 4.75 67.49
CA GLN A 765 24.18 5.44 68.79
C GLN A 765 23.36 4.69 69.85
N ALA A 766 22.30 3.98 69.46
CA ALA A 766 21.51 3.18 70.38
C ALA A 766 22.28 1.96 70.88
N PHE A 767 23.09 1.32 70.03
CA PHE A 767 23.99 0.23 70.41
C PHE A 767 25.13 0.69 71.33
N GLN A 768 25.76 1.83 71.06
CA GLN A 768 26.88 2.33 71.88
C GLN A 768 26.50 2.66 73.34
N LYS A 769 25.21 2.87 73.64
CA LYS A 769 24.71 3.26 74.98
C LYS A 769 24.16 2.08 75.81
N LEU A 770 24.39 0.84 75.37
CA LEU A 770 24.03 -0.35 76.13
C LEU A 770 24.82 -0.41 77.46
N PRO A 771 24.23 -0.88 78.57
CA PRO A 771 22.87 -1.44 78.72
C PRO A 771 21.75 -0.41 78.98
N SER A 772 22.08 0.87 79.22
CA SER A 772 21.09 1.91 79.61
C SER A 772 20.02 2.21 78.54
N SER A 773 20.31 1.94 77.27
CA SER A 773 19.44 2.23 76.12
C SER A 773 18.61 1.03 75.62
N SER A 774 18.57 -0.10 76.33
CA SER A 774 17.88 -1.32 75.86
C SER A 774 16.43 -1.12 75.38
N PRO A 775 15.56 -0.32 76.04
CA PRO A 775 14.19 -0.09 75.56
C PRO A 775 14.11 0.68 74.24
N ARG A 776 15.05 1.62 74.04
CA ARG A 776 15.12 2.41 72.80
C ARG A 776 15.64 1.55 71.65
N LEU A 777 16.66 0.74 71.89
CA LEU A 777 17.17 -0.21 70.90
C LEU A 777 16.10 -1.24 70.51
N MET A 778 15.36 -1.78 71.48
CA MET A 778 14.27 -2.73 71.23
C MET A 778 13.21 -2.16 70.28
N ARG A 779 12.77 -0.92 70.50
CA ARG A 779 11.79 -0.24 69.62
C ARG A 779 12.30 -0.07 68.19
N ILE A 780 13.60 0.18 68.02
CA ILE A 780 14.22 0.30 66.70
C ILE A 780 14.27 -1.07 66.03
N LEU A 781 14.74 -2.11 66.73
CA LEU A 781 14.84 -3.46 66.18
C LEU A 781 13.46 -4.05 65.85
N GLU A 782 12.44 -3.83 66.67
CA GLU A 782 11.06 -4.25 66.38
C GLU A 782 10.51 -3.58 65.11
N TYR A 783 10.78 -2.28 64.92
CA TYR A 783 10.44 -1.61 63.66
C TYR A 783 11.17 -2.25 62.47
N LEU A 784 12.48 -2.51 62.61
CA LEU A 784 13.26 -3.14 61.53
C LEU A 784 12.72 -4.53 61.18
N THR A 785 12.23 -5.32 62.15
CA THR A 785 11.67 -6.65 61.86
C THR A 785 10.38 -6.63 61.03
N LEU A 786 9.74 -5.46 60.88
CA LEU A 786 8.57 -5.25 60.03
C LEU A 786 8.94 -4.81 58.60
N LEU A 787 10.22 -4.55 58.32
CA LEU A 787 10.69 -4.17 56.99
C LEU A 787 10.90 -5.39 56.08
N SER A 788 10.92 -5.18 54.76
CA SER A 788 11.28 -6.26 53.83
C SER A 788 12.78 -6.50 53.96
N PRO A 789 13.24 -7.73 53.66
CA PRO A 789 14.67 -8.03 53.54
C PRO A 789 15.45 -6.99 52.72
N GLY A 790 14.91 -6.54 51.58
CA GLY A 790 15.54 -5.49 50.75
C GLY A 790 15.68 -4.11 51.43
N ASP A 791 14.74 -3.73 52.30
CA ASP A 791 14.79 -2.46 53.05
C ASP A 791 15.73 -2.53 54.26
N LEU A 792 16.18 -3.73 54.64
CA LEU A 792 17.14 -3.93 55.73
C LEU A 792 18.60 -3.69 55.31
N ILE A 793 18.90 -3.73 54.00
CA ILE A 793 20.24 -3.56 53.43
C ILE A 793 20.98 -2.33 53.99
N PRO A 794 20.38 -1.12 54.07
CA PRO A 794 21.08 0.07 54.59
C PRO A 794 21.45 -0.01 56.08
N TYR A 795 20.83 -0.91 56.84
CA TYR A 795 21.10 -1.09 58.27
C TYR A 795 22.10 -2.19 58.55
N ALA A 796 22.46 -3.01 57.56
CA ALA A 796 23.30 -4.18 57.75
C ALA A 796 24.67 -3.83 58.36
N GLU A 797 25.34 -2.81 57.82
CA GLU A 797 26.66 -2.37 58.32
C GLU A 797 26.60 -1.89 59.79
N ALA A 798 25.55 -1.13 60.16
CA ALA A 798 25.39 -0.71 61.55
C ALA A 798 25.04 -1.88 62.48
N LEU A 799 24.28 -2.87 62.00
CA LEU A 799 23.98 -4.09 62.75
C LEU A 799 25.26 -4.91 62.98
N THR A 800 26.02 -5.19 61.93
CA THR A 800 27.25 -6.01 62.00
C THR A 800 28.33 -5.36 62.84
N ALA A 801 28.60 -4.07 62.64
CA ALA A 801 29.61 -3.34 63.42
C ALA A 801 29.29 -3.28 64.92
N SER A 802 28.00 -3.40 65.28
CA SER A 802 27.53 -3.24 66.67
C SER A 802 27.19 -4.57 67.36
N MET A 803 27.24 -5.72 66.67
CA MET A 803 26.83 -7.02 67.25
C MET A 803 27.66 -7.43 68.46
N SER A 804 28.96 -7.13 68.46
CA SER A 804 29.87 -7.48 69.55
C SER A 804 29.47 -6.85 70.89
N LEU A 805 28.83 -5.67 70.86
CA LEU A 805 28.37 -4.96 72.05
C LEU A 805 27.21 -5.66 72.76
N LEU A 806 26.50 -6.58 72.10
CA LEU A 806 25.38 -7.33 72.67
C LEU A 806 25.82 -8.51 73.55
N LEU A 807 27.11 -8.86 73.53
CA LEU A 807 27.68 -9.92 74.35
C LEU A 807 28.05 -9.44 75.77
N GLN A 808 27.83 -8.16 76.07
CA GLN A 808 28.09 -7.59 77.39
C GLN A 808 27.13 -8.15 78.47
N PRO A 809 27.58 -8.23 79.74
CA PRO A 809 26.71 -8.66 80.83
C PRO A 809 25.51 -7.71 80.99
N ALA A 810 24.35 -8.27 81.36
CA ALA A 810 23.06 -7.58 81.55
C ALA A 810 22.29 -7.15 80.27
N VAL A 811 22.58 -7.73 79.10
CA VAL A 811 21.75 -7.55 77.90
C VAL A 811 20.53 -8.49 77.89
N PRO A 812 19.30 -8.00 77.69
CA PRO A 812 18.09 -8.83 77.59
C PRO A 812 18.13 -9.86 76.44
N ARG A 813 17.72 -11.11 76.72
CA ARG A 813 17.62 -12.20 75.71
C ARG A 813 16.75 -11.82 74.50
N ARG A 814 15.69 -11.03 74.70
CA ARG A 814 14.78 -10.59 73.63
C ARG A 814 15.51 -9.80 72.54
N LEU A 815 16.49 -8.95 72.90
CA LEU A 815 17.28 -8.18 71.92
C LEU A 815 18.10 -9.10 71.02
N ILE A 816 18.75 -10.11 71.60
CA ILE A 816 19.54 -11.12 70.87
C ILE A 816 18.63 -11.90 69.91
N GLN A 817 17.46 -12.33 70.38
CA GLN A 817 16.49 -13.04 69.53
C GLN A 817 15.98 -12.18 68.37
N THR A 818 15.67 -10.90 68.58
CA THR A 818 15.24 -10.01 67.49
C THR A 818 16.35 -9.70 66.51
N LEU A 819 17.59 -9.55 66.99
CA LEU A 819 18.74 -9.35 66.12
C LEU A 819 19.04 -10.60 65.29
N ASN A 820 18.92 -11.79 65.88
CA ASN A 820 19.04 -13.05 65.14
C ASN A 820 17.97 -13.15 64.04
N LYS A 821 16.73 -12.75 64.32
CA LYS A 821 15.66 -12.68 63.29
C LYS A 821 16.00 -11.70 62.16
N LEU A 822 16.56 -10.54 62.48
CA LEU A 822 17.01 -9.57 61.47
C LEU A 822 18.18 -10.10 60.64
N TRP A 823 19.12 -10.81 61.27
CA TRP A 823 20.24 -11.46 60.60
C TRP A 823 19.75 -12.53 59.61
N MET A 824 18.82 -13.40 60.04
CA MET A 824 18.22 -14.39 59.15
C MET A 824 17.51 -13.72 57.96
N GLY A 825 16.82 -12.58 58.19
CA GLY A 825 16.21 -11.80 57.10
C GLY A 825 17.23 -11.13 56.17
N LEU A 826 18.39 -10.69 56.65
CA LEU A 826 19.47 -10.18 55.81
C LEU A 826 20.17 -11.29 55.00
N ASN A 827 20.28 -12.50 55.57
CA ASN A 827 20.86 -13.67 54.93
C ASN A 827 20.07 -14.12 53.67
N THR A 828 18.80 -13.76 53.56
CA THR A 828 18.01 -14.08 52.36
C THR A 828 18.33 -13.17 51.18
N VAL A 829 18.91 -11.98 51.41
CA VAL A 829 19.16 -10.97 50.35
C VAL A 829 20.64 -10.72 50.07
N MET A 830 21.49 -10.66 51.11
CA MET A 830 22.93 -10.38 51.03
C MET A 830 23.70 -11.23 52.07
N PRO A 831 23.85 -12.54 51.80
CA PRO A 831 24.56 -13.47 52.69
C PRO A 831 26.10 -13.36 52.62
N ARG A 832 26.61 -12.75 51.55
CA ARG A 832 28.03 -12.38 51.37
C ARG A 832 28.16 -10.92 51.72
#